data_AF-A0A6J8AIN6-F1
#
_entry.id   AF-A0A6J8AIN6-F1
#
_cell.length_a   1.000
_cell.length_b   1.000
_cell.length_c   1.000
_cell.angle_alpha   90.00
_cell.angle_beta   90.00
_cell.angle_gamma   90.00
#
_symmetry.space_group_name_H-M   'P 1'
#
loop_
_entity.id
_entity.type
_entity.pdbx_description
1 polymer ?
#
loop_
_entity_poly.entity_id
_entity_poly.type
_entity_poly.pdbx_seq_one_letter_code
_entity_poly.pdbx_strand_id
1 'polypeptide(L)'
;MLLDIVFINLRGVSNVEVFTPQNGRHVLWYSCGPTVYDASHMGHARSYISFDILRRVLQDYFKYEVFYCMNITDIDDKEGDGKICPREGGDGKVCSRKGEDIKVCSREEGDGKVCSREGGDGKVCSREEGGDKVCSREEGDDKVCSREGGDEKRGGDGEVCSREGGDGKVCSREGGDDKVCSREEWDGKVCSREGGDGKVCSREEGDGKVCSREGGDGKVCSREEGDDKVCSREGGDGKVCSRKGEDIKVCSREGGDGNVCSREGGDGKVCSREEGDDKVCSREGGDDKVCSREGGDEKRGGDGEVCSREGGDGKVCSREGGDDKVCSREGGDKVCSREGGDDRVCSREEGDGKVYSREGGDGKIIKRARQNYLFEKYVQENHPWKRIMDDTVEAMKPFAEKVRTETDPDKKAMYDRMSEKVKKALTALEAFVNNNKGQDEIQQARKALLEASRDIVADWLDSLHGSEVTDNSIFTSLPRFFEEQFHEDMKALNVLPADVLTRVSEYIPEIITFVQKIIDNGFGYESNGSVYFDTPSFDQSEGHFYAKLVPESVGDSKALAEGEGDLSKDKVTEKKSPIDFALWKASKPGEPSWDSPWGKGRPGWHIECSVMASSILGESMEIHTGGCDLKFPHHDNELAQAEAYFQNDQWVKYFLHSGHLTIEGCKMSKSLKNFISITDALKQHTARQLRLLFLLHSWNDTLDYGSNSMEGALKYEKLLQEFFLTIQSILRNTASTGIAAFHKWNPEEVSLNKRLMDTRTNVHAALCDNVDTKTALDEVRELIKASNIYINKHKTDKTLPNRMLLQNIATYITNLLKMFGAIETDESIGFPIAGTQSVNIEETVMPYLQAFAQFRDTVRQVAIEQKIKPVLIQCDEVRNRVLPDLGVRLEDQDNAPAVIKFMDPETIRKEREFEEQRKQEKEKKKKDQEAVKAAKEALDRIPPWELFKKETDKYSKFDERGIPTHDAEGNELTKSALKKLTKQYETQEKKYNKLMATQKPGDGDGQ
;
A
#
# COMPACT_ATOMS: atom_id res chain seq x y z
N MET A 1 -25.19 14.54 -25.68
CA MET A 1 -24.35 13.42 -26.14
C MET A 1 -24.28 12.47 -24.96
N LEU A 2 -24.85 11.27 -25.10
CA LEU A 2 -24.62 10.20 -24.13
C LEU A 2 -23.15 9.83 -24.32
N LEU A 3 -22.28 10.24 -23.39
CA LEU A 3 -20.91 9.72 -23.38
C LEU A 3 -21.04 8.27 -22.90
N ASP A 4 -20.56 7.36 -23.73
CA ASP A 4 -20.46 5.94 -23.38
C ASP A 4 -19.21 5.74 -22.51
N ILE A 5 -19.22 4.74 -21.61
CA ILE A 5 -18.06 4.41 -20.77
C ILE A 5 -16.83 4.19 -21.65
N VAL A 6 -15.69 4.62 -21.15
CA VAL A 6 -14.39 4.39 -21.74
C VAL A 6 -13.57 3.56 -20.76
N PHE A 7 -13.11 2.40 -21.21
CA PHE A 7 -12.12 1.61 -20.48
C PHE A 7 -10.77 1.79 -21.18
N ILE A 8 -9.71 1.90 -20.38
CA ILE A 8 -8.35 1.89 -20.91
C ILE A 8 -8.02 0.43 -21.23
N ASN A 9 -7.96 0.10 -22.53
CA ASN A 9 -7.56 -1.22 -22.97
C ASN A 9 -6.04 -1.36 -22.78
N LEU A 10 -5.61 -2.34 -21.96
CA LEU A 10 -4.19 -2.60 -21.68
C LEU A 10 -3.52 -3.50 -22.73
N ARG A 11 -4.11 -3.71 -23.92
CA ARG A 11 -3.43 -4.37 -25.04
C ARG A 11 -2.31 -3.48 -25.61
N GLY A 12 -1.16 -3.46 -24.93
CA GLY A 12 0.17 -3.12 -25.49
C GLY A 12 0.42 -1.67 -25.93
N VAL A 13 -0.59 -0.81 -26.03
CA VAL A 13 -0.45 0.63 -26.31
C VAL A 13 -1.59 1.32 -25.56
N SER A 14 -1.32 2.43 -24.88
CA SER A 14 -2.26 3.25 -24.10
C SER A 14 -3.37 3.89 -24.96
N ASN A 15 -4.22 3.06 -25.57
CA ASN A 15 -5.35 3.47 -26.36
C ASN A 15 -6.62 3.42 -25.51
N VAL A 16 -7.22 4.59 -25.37
CA VAL A 16 -8.49 4.83 -24.71
C VAL A 16 -9.61 4.31 -25.62
N GLU A 17 -10.29 3.23 -25.22
CA GLU A 17 -11.35 2.60 -26.04
C GLU A 17 -12.73 2.77 -25.43
N VAL A 18 -13.70 3.16 -26.26
CA VAL A 18 -15.10 3.23 -25.86
C VAL A 18 -15.62 1.81 -25.63
N PHE A 19 -16.17 1.55 -24.44
CA PHE A 19 -16.82 0.31 -24.09
C PHE A 19 -18.04 0.08 -25.00
N THR A 20 -17.93 -0.91 -25.87
CA THR A 20 -19.00 -1.25 -26.81
C THR A 20 -19.28 -2.76 -26.73
N PRO A 21 -20.39 -3.18 -26.11
CA PRO A 21 -20.80 -4.59 -26.11
C PRO A 21 -21.07 -5.11 -27.52
N GLN A 22 -20.95 -6.42 -27.73
CA GLN A 22 -21.21 -7.03 -29.04
C GLN A 22 -22.70 -7.03 -29.37
N ASN A 23 -23.56 -7.27 -28.37
CA ASN A 23 -25.00 -7.38 -28.55
C ASN A 23 -25.80 -6.24 -27.90
N GLY A 24 -25.66 -5.04 -28.47
CA GLY A 24 -26.41 -3.86 -28.05
C GLY A 24 -26.06 -3.44 -26.62
N ARG A 25 -26.99 -3.66 -25.68
CA ARG A 25 -26.80 -3.34 -24.25
C ARG A 25 -26.63 -4.58 -23.36
N HIS A 26 -26.61 -5.77 -23.93
CA HIS A 26 -26.34 -6.99 -23.17
C HIS A 26 -24.84 -7.12 -22.95
N VAL A 27 -24.44 -7.42 -21.72
CA VAL A 27 -23.04 -7.60 -21.32
C VAL A 27 -22.91 -8.96 -20.67
N LEU A 28 -22.18 -9.87 -21.32
CA LEU A 28 -21.77 -11.14 -20.76
C LEU A 28 -20.52 -10.91 -19.91
N TRP A 29 -20.61 -11.25 -18.63
CA TRP A 29 -19.53 -11.04 -17.66
C TRP A 29 -19.22 -12.32 -16.93
N TYR A 30 -17.96 -12.78 -17.01
CA TYR A 30 -17.42 -13.84 -16.15
C TYR A 30 -16.42 -13.31 -15.12
N SER A 31 -16.56 -13.67 -13.85
CA SER A 31 -15.60 -13.36 -12.79
C SER A 31 -14.96 -14.62 -12.24
N CYS A 32 -13.63 -14.66 -12.21
CA CYS A 32 -12.90 -15.65 -11.43
C CYS A 32 -13.30 -15.51 -9.97
N GLY A 33 -13.85 -16.57 -9.39
CA GLY A 33 -14.27 -16.62 -8.01
C GLY A 33 -13.21 -17.21 -7.07
N PRO A 34 -13.55 -17.43 -5.79
CA PRO A 34 -12.59 -17.80 -4.76
C PRO A 34 -12.25 -19.29 -4.78
N THR A 35 -11.01 -19.61 -4.40
CA THR A 35 -10.62 -20.94 -3.95
C THR A 35 -11.04 -21.12 -2.48
N VAL A 36 -12.02 -21.98 -2.22
CA VAL A 36 -12.73 -22.07 -0.93
C VAL A 36 -12.10 -23.09 0.03
N TYR A 37 -10.88 -22.84 0.51
CA TYR A 37 -10.22 -23.70 1.52
C TYR A 37 -10.04 -23.03 2.89
N ASP A 38 -10.36 -21.73 2.97
CA ASP A 38 -10.24 -20.95 4.20
C ASP A 38 -11.12 -19.71 4.17
N ALA A 39 -11.31 -19.11 5.34
CA ALA A 39 -12.07 -17.88 5.52
C ALA A 39 -11.64 -16.78 4.54
N SER A 40 -12.62 -15.97 4.14
CA SER A 40 -12.39 -14.83 3.26
C SER A 40 -11.68 -13.71 4.01
N HIS A 41 -10.77 -13.02 3.32
CA HIS A 41 -10.01 -11.91 3.89
C HIS A 41 -10.26 -10.60 3.16
N MET A 42 -9.74 -9.51 3.72
CA MET A 42 -9.85 -8.16 3.17
C MET A 42 -9.43 -8.04 1.70
N GLY A 43 -8.46 -8.85 1.23
CA GLY A 43 -8.15 -8.94 -0.20
C GLY A 43 -9.33 -9.38 -1.09
N HIS A 44 -10.14 -10.36 -0.65
CA HIS A 44 -11.37 -10.74 -1.36
C HIS A 44 -12.39 -9.61 -1.30
N ALA A 45 -12.56 -8.97 -0.14
CA ALA A 45 -13.46 -7.83 0.00
C ALA A 45 -13.12 -6.72 -1.01
N ARG A 46 -11.82 -6.40 -1.17
CA ARG A 46 -11.36 -5.42 -2.17
C ARG A 46 -11.78 -5.80 -3.59
N SER A 47 -11.53 -7.03 -4.02
CA SER A 47 -11.87 -7.48 -5.38
C SER A 47 -13.37 -7.50 -5.62
N TYR A 48 -14.14 -8.21 -4.79
CA TYR A 48 -15.57 -8.41 -5.03
C TYR A 48 -16.41 -7.14 -4.79
N ILE A 49 -16.03 -6.26 -3.86
CA ILE A 49 -16.69 -4.95 -3.75
C ILE A 49 -16.37 -4.09 -4.98
N SER A 50 -15.15 -4.13 -5.51
CA SER A 50 -14.80 -3.37 -6.72
C SER A 50 -15.61 -3.86 -7.93
N PHE A 51 -15.73 -5.17 -8.13
CA PHE A 51 -16.54 -5.74 -9.21
C PHE A 51 -18.03 -5.45 -9.03
N ASP A 52 -18.53 -5.49 -7.78
CA ASP A 52 -19.91 -5.08 -7.45
C ASP A 52 -20.17 -3.61 -7.80
N ILE A 53 -19.26 -2.71 -7.47
CA ILE A 53 -19.36 -1.28 -7.82
C ILE A 53 -19.38 -1.11 -9.34
N LEU A 54 -18.46 -1.75 -10.06
CA LEU A 54 -18.41 -1.70 -11.53
C LEU A 54 -19.71 -2.24 -12.16
N ARG A 55 -20.22 -3.39 -11.66
CA ARG A 55 -21.49 -3.99 -12.09
C ARG A 55 -22.65 -3.04 -11.87
N ARG A 56 -22.77 -2.44 -10.68
CA ARG A 56 -23.84 -1.49 -10.35
C ARG A 56 -23.75 -0.22 -11.19
N VAL A 57 -22.56 0.31 -11.46
CA VAL A 57 -22.40 1.46 -12.37
C VAL A 57 -22.89 1.09 -13.78
N LEU A 58 -22.50 -0.06 -14.32
CA LEU A 58 -22.95 -0.52 -15.63
C LEU A 58 -24.48 -0.72 -15.68
N GLN A 59 -25.05 -1.43 -14.70
CA GLN A 59 -26.48 -1.76 -14.64
C GLN A 59 -27.36 -0.55 -14.28
N ASP A 60 -27.03 0.17 -13.21
CA ASP A 60 -27.91 1.17 -12.63
C ASP A 60 -27.68 2.57 -13.20
N TYR A 61 -26.45 2.92 -13.59
CA TYR A 61 -26.15 4.25 -14.12
C TYR A 61 -26.21 4.28 -15.66
N PHE A 62 -25.50 3.37 -16.34
CA PHE A 62 -25.47 3.32 -17.80
C PHE A 62 -26.61 2.49 -18.43
N LYS A 63 -27.32 1.70 -17.60
CA LYS A 63 -28.48 0.89 -18.01
C LYS A 63 -28.10 -0.20 -19.03
N TYR A 64 -26.98 -0.87 -18.80
CA TYR A 64 -26.62 -2.13 -19.44
C TYR A 64 -27.35 -3.31 -18.78
N GLU A 65 -27.68 -4.32 -19.58
CA GLU A 65 -28.22 -5.59 -19.11
C GLU A 65 -27.05 -6.56 -18.88
N VAL A 66 -26.54 -6.61 -17.66
CA VAL A 66 -25.39 -7.44 -17.30
C VAL A 66 -25.87 -8.82 -16.86
N PHE A 67 -25.35 -9.87 -17.51
CA PHE A 67 -25.47 -11.26 -17.11
C PHE A 67 -24.14 -11.73 -16.50
N TYR A 68 -24.13 -11.92 -15.18
CA TYR A 68 -22.91 -12.11 -14.40
C TYR A 68 -22.77 -13.56 -13.91
N CYS A 69 -21.69 -14.20 -14.33
CA CYS A 69 -21.33 -15.57 -13.96
C CYS A 69 -20.08 -15.56 -13.09
N MET A 70 -20.03 -16.45 -12.10
CA MET A 70 -18.86 -16.62 -11.24
C MET A 70 -18.65 -18.11 -10.93
N ASN A 71 -17.40 -18.56 -10.91
CA ASN A 71 -17.08 -19.91 -10.44
C ASN A 71 -16.73 -19.96 -8.96
N ILE A 72 -16.71 -21.16 -8.42
CA ILE A 72 -16.11 -21.52 -7.14
C ILE A 72 -15.09 -22.61 -7.45
N THR A 73 -13.83 -22.38 -7.12
CA THR A 73 -12.80 -23.41 -7.20
C THR A 73 -12.88 -24.26 -5.93
N ASP A 74 -13.62 -25.37 -6.03
CA ASP A 74 -13.85 -26.35 -4.97
C ASP A 74 -12.95 -27.59 -5.06
N ILE A 75 -12.06 -27.65 -6.06
CA ILE A 75 -11.00 -28.64 -6.22
C ILE A 75 -9.74 -27.87 -6.63
N ASP A 76 -8.66 -27.92 -5.83
CA ASP A 76 -7.41 -27.21 -6.16
C ASP A 76 -6.19 -27.83 -5.48
N ASP A 77 -5.03 -27.72 -6.15
CA ASP A 77 -3.69 -28.05 -5.67
C ASP A 77 -2.68 -26.89 -5.74
N LYS A 78 -3.12 -25.66 -6.07
CA LYS A 78 -2.23 -24.50 -6.23
C LYS A 78 -1.47 -24.15 -4.95
N GLU A 79 -0.18 -23.85 -5.11
CA GLU A 79 0.64 -23.16 -4.12
C GLU A 79 0.42 -21.64 -4.28
N GLY A 80 -0.03 -20.98 -3.22
CA GLY A 80 -0.24 -19.54 -3.23
C GLY A 80 0.69 -18.92 -2.21
N ASP A 81 1.94 -18.69 -2.59
CA ASP A 81 2.84 -17.81 -1.86
C ASP A 81 2.50 -16.36 -2.25
N GLY A 82 2.06 -15.58 -1.26
CA GLY A 82 2.14 -14.14 -1.41
C GLY A 82 3.62 -13.78 -1.52
N LYS A 83 4.07 -13.35 -2.70
CA LYS A 83 5.37 -12.69 -2.86
C LYS A 83 5.51 -11.64 -1.75
N ILE A 84 6.49 -11.81 -0.86
CA ILE A 84 7.23 -10.67 -0.32
C ILE A 84 8.07 -10.21 -1.50
N CYS A 85 7.68 -9.11 -2.15
CA CYS A 85 8.57 -8.48 -3.10
C CYS A 85 9.70 -7.81 -2.30
N PRO A 86 10.99 -8.12 -2.53
CA PRO A 86 11.97 -7.06 -2.47
C PRO A 86 11.57 -6.08 -3.58
N ARG A 87 11.32 -4.82 -3.22
CA ARG A 87 11.02 -3.68 -4.12
C ARG A 87 11.30 -3.98 -5.60
N GLU A 88 10.26 -4.17 -6.41
CA GLU A 88 10.41 -3.98 -7.85
C GLU A 88 10.69 -2.49 -8.06
N GLY A 89 11.86 -2.20 -8.63
CA GLY A 89 12.49 -0.88 -8.72
C GLY A 89 13.70 -0.72 -7.78
N GLY A 90 14.81 -1.40 -8.07
CA GLY A 90 16.07 -1.20 -7.34
C GLY A 90 17.30 -1.82 -8.00
N ASP A 91 18.20 -0.97 -8.47
CA ASP A 91 19.49 -1.26 -9.11
C ASP A 91 20.34 -2.28 -8.31
N GLY A 92 20.49 -3.49 -8.85
CA GLY A 92 21.22 -4.60 -8.21
C GLY A 92 22.68 -4.68 -8.65
N LYS A 93 23.62 -4.58 -7.70
CA LYS A 93 25.08 -4.65 -7.93
C LYS A 93 25.57 -6.09 -7.83
N VAL A 94 26.05 -6.70 -8.92
CA VAL A 94 26.71 -8.02 -8.87
C VAL A 94 28.20 -7.85 -8.53
N CYS A 95 28.64 -8.41 -7.40
CA CYS A 95 30.06 -8.50 -7.03
C CYS A 95 30.39 -9.95 -6.67
N SER A 96 31.26 -10.61 -7.43
CA SER A 96 31.85 -11.90 -7.02
C SER A 96 33.07 -11.66 -6.13
N ARG A 97 33.22 -12.48 -5.07
CA ARG A 97 34.43 -12.59 -4.25
C ARG A 97 34.98 -14.02 -4.37
N LYS A 98 36.18 -14.10 -4.97
CA LYS A 98 37.19 -15.18 -4.95
C LYS A 98 37.00 -16.38 -5.88
N GLY A 99 38.07 -16.66 -6.64
CA GLY A 99 38.53 -18.01 -6.99
C GLY A 99 38.52 -18.34 -8.49
N GLU A 100 39.63 -18.01 -9.17
CA GLU A 100 40.24 -18.66 -10.35
C GLU A 100 39.40 -18.98 -11.61
N ASP A 101 39.87 -18.44 -12.74
CA ASP A 101 39.58 -18.75 -14.15
C ASP A 101 38.11 -18.87 -14.58
N ILE A 102 37.42 -17.73 -14.73
CA ILE A 102 36.19 -17.66 -15.53
C ILE A 102 36.22 -16.41 -16.44
N LYS A 103 36.07 -16.65 -17.74
CA LYS A 103 35.85 -15.66 -18.81
C LYS A 103 34.49 -14.99 -18.57
N VAL A 104 34.48 -13.70 -18.19
CA VAL A 104 33.23 -12.95 -18.00
C VAL A 104 32.81 -12.35 -19.33
N CYS A 105 31.75 -12.88 -19.92
CA CYS A 105 31.02 -12.24 -21.02
C CYS A 105 29.55 -12.16 -20.59
N SER A 106 28.96 -10.97 -20.55
CA SER A 106 27.51 -10.81 -20.58
C SER A 106 27.05 -10.92 -22.02
N ARG A 107 26.03 -11.73 -22.25
CA ARG A 107 25.19 -11.71 -23.45
C ARG A 107 23.81 -11.32 -22.93
N GLU A 108 23.19 -10.34 -23.58
CA GLU A 108 21.84 -9.78 -23.34
C GLU A 108 21.79 -8.39 -22.69
N GLU A 109 20.79 -7.64 -23.15
CA GLU A 109 20.62 -6.18 -23.14
C GLU A 109 20.35 -5.62 -21.74
N GLY A 110 21.11 -4.60 -21.35
CA GLY A 110 20.95 -3.85 -20.10
C GLY A 110 22.24 -3.14 -19.67
N ASP A 111 22.12 -1.90 -19.16
CA ASP A 111 23.25 -1.03 -18.80
C ASP A 111 24.15 -1.61 -17.70
N GLY A 112 25.23 -2.27 -18.12
CA GLY A 112 26.20 -2.94 -17.25
C GLY A 112 27.50 -2.16 -17.09
N LYS A 113 27.95 -1.94 -15.85
CA LYS A 113 29.26 -1.34 -15.56
C LYS A 113 30.38 -2.39 -15.65
N VAL A 114 31.25 -2.32 -16.67
CA VAL A 114 32.42 -3.21 -16.82
C VAL A 114 33.66 -2.59 -16.16
N CYS A 115 34.23 -3.26 -15.15
CA CYS A 115 35.50 -2.86 -14.52
C CYS A 115 36.42 -4.07 -14.40
N SER A 116 37.67 -4.00 -14.88
CA SER A 116 38.72 -4.93 -14.50
C SER A 116 39.56 -4.36 -13.35
N ARG A 117 40.09 -5.23 -12.49
CA ARG A 117 41.05 -4.85 -11.46
C ARG A 117 42.24 -5.81 -11.57
N GLU A 118 43.34 -5.25 -12.06
CA GLU A 118 44.72 -5.75 -12.09
C GLU A 118 45.24 -6.43 -13.36
N GLY A 119 46.33 -5.83 -13.90
CA GLY A 119 47.58 -6.53 -14.24
C GLY A 119 47.67 -7.25 -15.59
N GLY A 120 47.69 -6.52 -16.70
CA GLY A 120 48.18 -7.05 -17.98
C GLY A 120 47.90 -6.12 -19.15
N ASP A 121 48.93 -5.85 -19.97
CA ASP A 121 48.90 -4.96 -21.13
C ASP A 121 47.78 -5.35 -22.11
N GLY A 122 46.66 -4.61 -22.04
CA GLY A 122 45.46 -4.91 -22.80
C GLY A 122 44.75 -3.63 -23.22
N LYS A 123 44.60 -3.44 -24.54
CA LYS A 123 43.87 -2.35 -25.17
C LYS A 123 42.38 -2.47 -24.80
N VAL A 124 41.81 -1.45 -24.16
CA VAL A 124 40.37 -1.40 -23.83
C VAL A 124 39.65 -0.65 -24.95
N CYS A 125 38.82 -1.35 -25.72
CA CYS A 125 37.90 -0.78 -26.69
C CYS A 125 36.57 -1.54 -26.58
N SER A 126 35.44 -0.84 -26.52
CA SER A 126 34.14 -1.43 -26.83
C SER A 126 33.81 -1.20 -28.31
N ARG A 127 33.04 -2.13 -28.89
CA ARG A 127 32.59 -2.08 -30.28
C ARG A 127 31.06 -2.23 -30.28
N GLU A 128 30.42 -1.09 -30.48
CA GLU A 128 29.04 -0.84 -30.95
C GLU A 128 27.84 -1.17 -30.04
N GLU A 129 26.98 -0.14 -29.96
CA GLU A 129 25.59 -0.01 -29.50
C GLU A 129 25.26 -0.21 -28.01
N GLY A 130 25.56 0.82 -27.21
CA GLY A 130 25.12 1.01 -25.82
C GLY A 130 25.99 2.03 -25.07
N GLY A 131 25.43 2.83 -24.16
CA GLY A 131 26.13 3.90 -23.43
C GLY A 131 27.21 3.40 -22.47
N ASP A 132 28.43 3.21 -22.97
CA ASP A 132 29.54 2.69 -22.17
C ASP A 132 30.24 3.77 -21.31
N LYS A 133 30.49 3.47 -20.03
CA LYS A 133 31.42 4.24 -19.18
C LYS A 133 32.86 3.78 -19.40
N VAL A 134 33.71 4.64 -19.93
CA VAL A 134 35.15 4.36 -20.15
C VAL A 134 36.01 5.09 -19.10
N CYS A 135 36.75 4.33 -18.27
CA CYS A 135 37.71 4.88 -17.31
C CYS A 135 39.07 4.16 -17.42
N SER A 136 40.17 4.92 -17.48
CA SER A 136 41.54 4.41 -17.27
C SER A 136 42.11 4.90 -15.93
N ARG A 137 43.14 4.23 -15.41
CA ARG A 137 43.83 4.60 -14.17
C ARG A 137 45.36 4.52 -14.35
N GLU A 138 45.93 5.69 -14.67
CA GLU A 138 47.30 6.20 -14.42
C GLU A 138 48.48 6.00 -15.43
N GLU A 139 49.32 7.06 -15.43
CA GLU A 139 50.60 7.46 -16.08
C GLU A 139 50.86 7.23 -17.59
N GLY A 140 50.63 8.30 -18.37
CA GLY A 140 51.09 8.48 -19.76
C GLY A 140 50.43 9.71 -20.41
N ASP A 141 51.13 10.41 -21.31
CA ASP A 141 50.65 11.59 -22.06
C ASP A 141 49.50 11.25 -23.04
N ASP A 142 48.37 10.76 -22.53
CA ASP A 142 47.29 10.25 -23.36
C ASP A 142 46.18 11.29 -23.58
N LYS A 143 45.95 11.66 -24.84
CA LYS A 143 44.78 12.44 -25.29
C LYS A 143 43.51 11.58 -25.22
N VAL A 144 42.61 11.90 -24.29
CA VAL A 144 41.25 11.32 -24.24
C VAL A 144 40.32 12.14 -25.15
N CYS A 145 39.92 11.58 -26.29
CA CYS A 145 38.94 12.18 -27.20
C CYS A 145 38.02 11.08 -27.76
N SER A 146 36.71 11.29 -27.75
CA SER A 146 35.79 10.57 -28.63
C SER A 146 35.87 11.16 -30.04
N ARG A 147 36.00 10.33 -31.08
CA ARG A 147 35.98 10.78 -32.48
C ARG A 147 35.26 9.74 -33.34
N GLU A 148 34.25 10.20 -34.08
CA GLU A 148 33.39 9.39 -34.95
C GLU A 148 34.04 8.96 -36.27
N GLY A 149 33.47 7.87 -36.80
CA GLY A 149 33.27 7.57 -38.23
C GLY A 149 32.44 6.28 -38.32
N GLY A 150 31.30 6.18 -39.02
CA GLY A 150 30.60 7.13 -39.88
C GLY A 150 29.11 6.77 -40.08
N ASP A 151 28.39 7.78 -40.56
CA ASP A 151 27.07 7.86 -41.20
C ASP A 151 25.76 7.55 -40.42
N GLU A 152 24.99 8.64 -40.25
CA GLU A 152 23.55 8.82 -39.97
C GLU A 152 23.05 8.86 -38.49
N LYS A 153 23.04 10.09 -37.95
CA LYS A 153 22.11 10.69 -36.96
C LYS A 153 21.45 9.76 -35.91
N ARG A 154 21.98 9.78 -34.67
CA ARG A 154 21.26 9.87 -33.37
C ARG A 154 22.26 9.91 -32.22
N GLY A 155 22.06 10.83 -31.26
CA GLY A 155 22.94 11.04 -30.09
C GLY A 155 22.81 9.91 -29.06
N GLY A 156 23.92 9.62 -28.38
CA GLY A 156 24.01 8.65 -27.28
C GLY A 156 24.85 9.18 -26.12
N ASP A 157 24.58 8.66 -24.92
CA ASP A 157 24.92 9.24 -23.63
C ASP A 157 26.26 8.68 -23.09
N GLY A 158 27.21 9.56 -22.69
CA GLY A 158 28.54 9.15 -22.23
C GLY A 158 29.08 9.93 -21.01
N GLU A 159 29.91 9.28 -20.16
CA GLU A 159 30.60 9.93 -19.03
C GLU A 159 32.11 10.06 -19.32
N VAL A 160 32.66 11.29 -19.33
CA VAL A 160 34.08 11.57 -19.62
C VAL A 160 34.78 12.14 -18.38
N CYS A 161 35.76 11.41 -17.83
CA CYS A 161 36.49 11.79 -16.61
C CYS A 161 38.01 11.56 -16.75
N SER A 162 38.83 12.53 -16.35
CA SER A 162 40.27 12.33 -16.06
C SER A 162 40.51 12.39 -14.55
N ARG A 163 41.49 11.63 -14.05
CA ARG A 163 41.66 11.43 -12.59
C ARG A 163 42.83 12.19 -11.95
N GLU A 164 43.94 12.53 -12.62
CA GLU A 164 45.10 13.24 -12.00
C GLU A 164 45.83 14.18 -12.99
N GLY A 165 46.56 15.20 -12.47
CA GLY A 165 46.80 16.55 -13.04
C GLY A 165 47.78 16.77 -14.22
N GLY A 166 47.59 17.89 -14.92
CA GLY A 166 48.40 18.41 -16.04
C GLY A 166 47.66 19.45 -16.92
N ASP A 167 48.39 20.37 -17.56
CA ASP A 167 47.94 21.64 -18.20
C ASP A 167 47.09 21.52 -19.50
N GLY A 168 46.16 20.55 -19.56
CA GLY A 168 45.34 20.25 -20.74
C GLY A 168 44.05 21.06 -20.87
N LYS A 169 43.19 20.75 -21.86
CA LYS A 169 41.86 21.35 -22.05
C LYS A 169 40.79 20.24 -22.15
N VAL A 170 39.77 20.25 -21.29
CA VAL A 170 38.69 19.25 -21.29
C VAL A 170 37.42 19.90 -21.85
N CYS A 171 36.90 19.39 -22.98
CA CYS A 171 35.70 19.91 -23.65
C CYS A 171 34.88 18.76 -24.26
N SER A 172 33.56 18.77 -24.09
CA SER A 172 32.63 18.05 -24.99
C SER A 172 32.17 19.00 -26.11
N ARG A 173 31.73 18.45 -27.25
CA ARG A 173 31.47 19.25 -28.46
C ARG A 173 30.04 19.23 -28.99
N GLU A 174 29.18 18.25 -28.65
CA GLU A 174 27.78 18.20 -29.12
C GLU A 174 26.82 17.63 -28.04
N GLY A 175 25.53 17.98 -28.14
CA GLY A 175 24.50 17.85 -27.09
C GLY A 175 24.03 16.43 -26.79
N GLY A 176 24.21 16.05 -25.53
CA GLY A 176 23.76 14.83 -24.84
C GLY A 176 24.05 14.97 -23.33
N ASP A 177 23.55 14.07 -22.48
CA ASP A 177 23.60 14.14 -21.00
C ASP A 177 25.00 13.85 -20.40
N ASP A 178 26.02 14.53 -20.91
CA ASP A 178 27.42 14.26 -20.57
C ASP A 178 27.78 14.75 -19.15
N LYS A 179 28.42 13.89 -18.36
CA LYS A 179 29.12 14.30 -17.13
C LYS A 179 30.56 14.66 -17.44
N VAL A 180 30.93 15.93 -17.24
CA VAL A 180 32.28 16.45 -17.45
C VAL A 180 32.90 16.87 -16.11
N CYS A 181 33.95 16.18 -15.68
CA CYS A 181 34.61 16.39 -14.39
C CYS A 181 36.14 16.29 -14.50
N SER A 182 36.88 17.21 -13.87
CA SER A 182 38.31 17.06 -13.54
C SER A 182 38.46 16.82 -12.03
N ARG A 183 39.56 16.16 -11.58
CA ARG A 183 39.67 15.75 -10.18
C ARG A 183 40.83 16.25 -9.32
N GLU A 184 41.93 16.85 -9.81
CA GLU A 184 43.01 17.44 -8.97
C GLU A 184 43.73 18.62 -9.70
N GLU A 185 44.45 19.49 -8.94
CA GLU A 185 45.00 20.85 -9.25
C GLU A 185 45.07 21.28 -10.73
N TRP A 186 44.36 22.37 -11.09
CA TRP A 186 44.13 22.74 -12.48
C TRP A 186 43.89 24.25 -12.71
N ASP A 187 44.82 24.96 -13.35
CA ASP A 187 44.71 26.39 -13.73
C ASP A 187 44.05 26.61 -15.12
N GLY A 188 43.13 25.73 -15.52
CA GLY A 188 42.53 25.67 -16.87
C GLY A 188 41.01 25.94 -16.93
N LYS A 189 40.44 25.97 -18.15
CA LYS A 189 39.03 26.30 -18.38
C LYS A 189 38.16 25.06 -18.63
N VAL A 190 37.09 24.86 -17.85
CA VAL A 190 36.07 23.81 -18.04
C VAL A 190 34.79 24.43 -18.60
N CYS A 191 34.34 23.99 -19.78
CA CYS A 191 33.14 24.53 -20.45
C CYS A 191 32.38 23.44 -21.21
N SER A 192 31.05 23.51 -21.19
CA SER A 192 30.17 22.94 -22.21
C SER A 192 29.67 24.05 -23.14
N ARG A 193 29.28 23.72 -24.37
CA ARG A 193 28.98 24.73 -25.42
C ARG A 193 27.52 24.77 -25.87
N GLU A 194 26.75 23.68 -25.81
CA GLU A 194 25.34 23.59 -26.26
C GLU A 194 24.51 22.72 -25.29
N GLY A 195 23.19 22.99 -25.16
CA GLY A 195 22.32 22.52 -24.06
C GLY A 195 22.04 21.01 -24.02
N GLY A 196 22.10 20.44 -22.81
CA GLY A 196 21.79 19.05 -22.44
C GLY A 196 21.86 18.87 -20.91
N ASP A 197 21.29 17.79 -20.34
CA ASP A 197 20.97 17.67 -18.89
C ASP A 197 22.15 17.16 -18.03
N GLY A 198 23.37 17.33 -18.56
CA GLY A 198 24.63 16.89 -17.98
C GLY A 198 25.13 17.69 -16.77
N LYS A 199 26.18 17.19 -16.09
CA LYS A 199 26.75 17.81 -14.88
C LYS A 199 28.20 18.28 -15.10
N VAL A 200 28.46 19.56 -14.80
CA VAL A 200 29.78 20.21 -14.95
C VAL A 200 30.33 20.59 -13.57
N CYS A 201 31.50 20.04 -13.20
CA CYS A 201 32.09 20.27 -11.87
C CYS A 201 33.64 20.32 -11.90
N SER A 202 34.24 21.20 -11.09
CA SER A 202 35.65 21.16 -10.68
C SER A 202 35.75 20.78 -9.19
N ARG A 203 36.90 20.23 -8.74
CA ARG A 203 37.00 19.65 -7.40
C ARG A 203 38.08 20.22 -6.46
N GLU A 204 39.22 20.77 -6.90
CA GLU A 204 40.33 21.27 -6.02
C GLU A 204 41.13 22.47 -6.63
N GLU A 205 41.98 23.14 -5.81
CA GLU A 205 42.49 24.54 -5.84
C GLU A 205 43.07 25.10 -7.18
N GLY A 206 42.72 26.37 -7.50
CA GLY A 206 43.19 27.17 -8.65
C GLY A 206 42.21 28.27 -9.10
N ASP A 207 42.68 29.43 -9.61
CA ASP A 207 41.87 30.62 -9.99
C ASP A 207 41.12 30.40 -11.34
N GLY A 208 40.13 29.51 -11.37
CA GLY A 208 39.46 29.03 -12.58
C GLY A 208 38.06 29.61 -12.85
N LYS A 209 37.56 29.51 -14.09
CA LYS A 209 36.21 29.96 -14.47
C LYS A 209 35.33 28.80 -14.95
N VAL A 210 34.23 28.53 -14.24
CA VAL A 210 33.23 27.50 -14.58
C VAL A 210 31.96 28.18 -15.12
N CYS A 211 31.58 27.88 -16.37
CA CYS A 211 30.40 28.48 -17.02
C CYS A 211 29.68 27.48 -17.92
N SER A 212 28.35 27.53 -17.91
CA SER A 212 27.48 27.07 -19.02
C SER A 212 26.97 28.28 -19.80
N ARG A 213 26.55 28.09 -21.06
CA ARG A 213 26.22 29.20 -21.96
C ARG A 213 24.76 29.23 -22.44
N GLU A 214 24.05 28.09 -22.51
CA GLU A 214 22.66 27.97 -23.01
C GLU A 214 21.86 26.97 -22.13
N GLY A 215 20.54 27.14 -22.04
CA GLY A 215 19.64 26.49 -21.07
C GLY A 215 19.43 24.97 -21.25
N GLY A 216 19.45 24.25 -20.14
CA GLY A 216 19.20 22.80 -19.99
C GLY A 216 19.22 22.42 -18.49
N ASP A 217 18.71 21.24 -18.11
CA ASP A 217 18.33 20.91 -16.71
C ASP A 217 19.51 20.42 -15.84
N GLY A 218 20.73 20.70 -16.30
CA GLY A 218 22.00 20.24 -15.74
C GLY A 218 22.47 20.95 -14.45
N LYS A 219 23.47 20.38 -13.77
CA LYS A 219 24.00 20.89 -12.49
C LYS A 219 25.41 21.48 -12.62
N VAL A 220 25.60 22.74 -12.18
CA VAL A 220 26.88 23.47 -12.22
C VAL A 220 27.38 23.75 -10.79
N CYS A 221 28.55 23.24 -10.42
CA CYS A 221 29.09 23.38 -9.06
C CYS A 221 30.62 23.54 -9.00
N SER A 222 31.13 24.38 -8.09
CA SER A 222 32.53 24.37 -7.61
C SER A 222 32.59 23.91 -6.13
N ARG A 223 33.74 23.38 -5.68
CA ARG A 223 33.83 22.69 -4.38
C ARG A 223 34.62 23.41 -3.27
N GLU A 224 35.84 23.97 -3.42
CA GLU A 224 36.61 24.63 -2.31
C GLU A 224 37.62 25.74 -2.81
N GLU A 225 38.32 26.41 -1.88
CA GLU A 225 38.79 27.83 -1.79
C GLU A 225 39.49 28.52 -2.99
N GLY A 226 38.95 29.68 -3.40
CA GLY A 226 39.46 30.63 -4.43
C GLY A 226 38.40 31.70 -4.82
N ASP A 227 38.79 32.80 -5.47
CA ASP A 227 37.89 33.90 -5.90
C ASP A 227 37.07 33.53 -7.17
N ASP A 228 36.26 32.46 -7.08
CA ASP A 228 35.56 31.88 -8.22
C ASP A 228 34.27 32.64 -8.63
N LYS A 229 34.08 32.86 -9.94
CA LYS A 229 32.79 33.29 -10.52
C LYS A 229 32.03 32.10 -11.14
N VAL A 230 30.91 31.72 -10.51
CA VAL A 230 29.97 30.71 -11.02
C VAL A 230 28.72 31.41 -11.56
N CYS A 231 28.45 31.25 -12.86
CA CYS A 231 27.32 31.92 -13.52
C CYS A 231 26.60 31.00 -14.52
N SER A 232 25.27 31.06 -14.52
CA SER A 232 24.40 30.66 -15.62
C SER A 232 23.87 31.91 -16.33
N ARG A 233 23.55 31.83 -17.62
CA ARG A 233 23.18 33.01 -18.43
C ARG A 233 21.73 33.00 -18.95
N GLU A 234 21.07 31.85 -19.14
CA GLU A 234 19.71 31.70 -19.71
C GLU A 234 18.94 30.58 -18.97
N GLY A 235 17.60 30.66 -18.90
CA GLY A 235 16.73 29.85 -18.02
C GLY A 235 16.59 28.36 -18.38
N GLY A 236 16.54 27.52 -17.35
CA GLY A 236 16.34 26.05 -17.37
C GLY A 236 16.36 25.49 -15.94
N ASP A 237 15.88 24.26 -15.69
CA ASP A 237 15.48 23.75 -14.35
C ASP A 237 16.67 23.22 -13.50
N GLY A 238 17.88 23.66 -13.84
CA GLY A 238 19.15 23.19 -13.30
C GLY A 238 19.55 23.81 -11.94
N LYS A 239 20.52 23.18 -11.26
CA LYS A 239 21.00 23.59 -9.91
C LYS A 239 22.38 24.25 -9.95
N VAL A 240 22.49 25.48 -9.42
CA VAL A 240 23.75 26.25 -9.35
C VAL A 240 24.20 26.39 -7.89
N CYS A 241 25.40 25.89 -7.56
CA CYS A 241 25.89 25.91 -6.16
C CYS A 241 27.39 26.18 -6.04
N SER A 242 27.79 26.86 -4.95
CA SER A 242 29.18 26.91 -4.47
C SER A 242 29.27 26.46 -3.00
N ARG A 243 30.45 25.99 -2.56
CA ARG A 243 30.65 25.42 -1.21
C ARG A 243 31.53 26.26 -0.25
N LYS A 244 32.59 26.98 -0.67
CA LYS A 244 33.48 27.80 0.23
C LYS A 244 34.26 28.91 -0.51
N GLY A 245 34.39 30.11 0.07
CA GLY A 245 35.27 31.22 -0.39
C GLY A 245 34.91 32.58 0.25
N GLU A 246 35.91 33.45 0.49
CA GLU A 246 35.76 34.69 1.27
C GLU A 246 34.93 35.79 0.56
N ASP A 247 34.82 35.79 -0.78
CA ASP A 247 34.07 36.80 -1.58
C ASP A 247 33.35 36.20 -2.84
N ILE A 248 32.40 35.29 -2.67
CA ILE A 248 31.73 34.61 -3.81
C ILE A 248 30.49 35.38 -4.34
N LYS A 249 30.35 35.47 -5.67
CA LYS A 249 29.15 35.96 -6.35
C LYS A 249 28.46 34.88 -7.19
N VAL A 250 27.28 34.43 -6.73
CA VAL A 250 26.41 33.47 -7.46
C VAL A 250 25.19 34.21 -7.99
N CYS A 251 24.96 34.15 -9.31
CA CYS A 251 23.83 34.83 -9.95
C CYS A 251 23.19 33.95 -11.04
N SER A 252 21.86 33.92 -11.05
CA SER A 252 21.04 33.60 -12.23
C SER A 252 20.42 34.90 -12.77
N ARG A 253 20.10 34.96 -14.06
CA ARG A 253 19.71 36.22 -14.72
C ARG A 253 18.30 36.23 -15.31
N GLU A 254 17.70 35.09 -15.67
CA GLU A 254 16.36 34.97 -16.29
C GLU A 254 15.67 33.65 -15.82
N GLY A 255 14.35 33.66 -15.64
CA GLY A 255 13.56 32.67 -14.86
C GLY A 255 13.47 31.23 -15.40
N GLY A 256 13.45 30.27 -14.47
CA GLY A 256 13.26 28.81 -14.61
C GLY A 256 13.10 28.16 -13.22
N ASP A 257 12.84 26.86 -13.11
CA ASP A 257 12.38 26.21 -11.86
C ASP A 257 13.55 25.65 -11.00
N GLY A 258 14.67 26.38 -10.93
CA GLY A 258 15.96 25.90 -10.43
C GLY A 258 16.30 26.21 -8.95
N ASN A 259 17.37 25.59 -8.42
CA ASN A 259 17.87 25.87 -7.07
C ASN A 259 19.18 26.68 -7.10
N VAL A 260 19.25 27.80 -6.37
CA VAL A 260 20.48 28.60 -6.15
C VAL A 260 20.92 28.53 -4.69
N CYS A 261 22.13 28.02 -4.41
CA CYS A 261 22.59 27.79 -3.02
C CYS A 261 24.07 28.12 -2.76
N SER A 262 24.40 28.67 -1.58
CA SER A 262 25.76 28.77 -1.01
C SER A 262 25.87 28.00 0.32
N ARG A 263 27.08 27.56 0.72
CA ARG A 263 27.25 26.68 1.90
C ARG A 263 27.99 27.28 3.11
N GLU A 264 29.10 28.03 2.99
CA GLU A 264 29.86 28.51 4.18
C GLU A 264 30.54 29.90 3.96
N GLY A 265 30.32 30.83 4.92
CA GLY A 265 31.11 32.01 5.38
C GLY A 265 31.91 32.91 4.43
N GLY A 266 31.36 34.09 4.08
CA GLY A 266 32.01 35.25 3.46
C GLY A 266 30.95 36.31 3.10
N ASP A 267 31.30 37.61 3.04
CA ASP A 267 30.33 38.73 2.84
C ASP A 267 29.79 38.80 1.37
N GLY A 268 29.08 37.76 0.94
CA GLY A 268 28.66 37.55 -0.45
C GLY A 268 27.18 37.86 -0.73
N LYS A 269 26.83 38.14 -2.00
CA LYS A 269 25.45 38.45 -2.42
C LYS A 269 24.84 37.35 -3.28
N VAL A 270 23.73 36.76 -2.84
CA VAL A 270 22.93 35.75 -3.58
C VAL A 270 21.62 36.39 -4.06
N CYS A 271 21.35 36.39 -5.36
CA CYS A 271 20.15 37.01 -5.95
C CYS A 271 19.59 36.21 -7.13
N SER A 272 18.26 36.10 -7.21
CA SER A 272 17.50 35.86 -8.46
C SER A 272 16.77 37.15 -8.84
N ARG A 273 16.42 37.31 -10.12
CA ARG A 273 15.81 38.53 -10.65
C ARG A 273 14.72 38.17 -11.66
N GLU A 274 13.47 38.14 -11.17
CA GLU A 274 12.19 38.08 -11.90
C GLU A 274 11.64 36.68 -12.28
N GLU A 275 10.29 36.63 -12.34
CA GLU A 275 9.30 35.51 -12.37
C GLU A 275 9.79 34.07 -12.65
N GLY A 276 9.70 33.20 -11.63
CA GLY A 276 9.94 31.74 -11.63
C GLY A 276 9.99 31.13 -10.22
N ASP A 277 9.70 29.83 -10.05
CA ASP A 277 9.57 29.12 -8.74
C ASP A 277 10.92 28.72 -8.10
N ASP A 278 11.93 29.60 -8.15
CA ASP A 278 13.30 29.33 -7.70
C ASP A 278 13.41 29.08 -6.17
N LYS A 279 14.10 28.01 -5.74
CA LYS A 279 14.48 27.81 -4.31
C LYS A 279 15.84 28.42 -4.00
N VAL A 280 15.86 29.44 -3.13
CA VAL A 280 17.08 30.14 -2.68
C VAL A 280 17.44 29.75 -1.24
N CYS A 281 18.66 29.27 -0.99
CA CYS A 281 19.10 28.80 0.33
C CYS A 281 20.56 29.18 0.68
N SER A 282 20.83 29.54 1.94
CA SER A 282 22.19 29.63 2.53
C SER A 282 22.32 28.74 3.78
N ARG A 283 23.52 28.25 4.10
CA ARG A 283 23.70 27.20 5.11
C ARG A 283 24.40 27.61 6.41
N GLU A 284 25.37 28.54 6.48
CA GLU A 284 26.06 28.89 7.75
C GLU A 284 26.58 30.36 7.85
N GLY A 285 26.19 31.07 8.92
CA GLY A 285 26.87 32.15 9.67
C GLY A 285 27.61 33.29 8.94
N GLY A 286 26.88 34.28 8.41
CA GLY A 286 27.36 35.60 7.95
C GLY A 286 26.19 36.56 7.76
N ASP A 287 26.42 37.88 7.70
CA ASP A 287 25.39 38.94 7.55
C ASP A 287 24.78 38.99 6.11
N ASP A 288 24.44 37.84 5.55
CA ASP A 288 23.98 37.71 4.16
C ASP A 288 22.58 38.32 3.96
N LYS A 289 22.45 39.26 3.01
CA LYS A 289 21.14 39.73 2.53
C LYS A 289 20.59 38.81 1.43
N VAL A 290 19.65 37.95 1.81
CA VAL A 290 18.82 37.19 0.86
C VAL A 290 17.59 38.02 0.49
N CYS A 291 17.37 38.28 -0.80
CA CYS A 291 16.24 39.09 -1.28
C CYS A 291 15.63 38.49 -2.55
N SER A 292 14.32 38.23 -2.53
CA SER A 292 13.47 38.20 -3.73
C SER A 292 12.73 39.54 -3.85
N ARG A 293 12.48 40.03 -5.06
CA ARG A 293 11.83 41.32 -5.29
C ARG A 293 10.75 41.17 -6.36
N GLU A 294 9.49 41.23 -5.95
CA GLU A 294 8.36 41.44 -6.88
C GLU A 294 7.78 42.83 -6.67
N GLY A 295 7.47 43.49 -7.79
CA GLY A 295 6.78 44.76 -7.81
C GLY A 295 5.44 44.62 -8.54
N GLY A 296 4.36 44.89 -7.82
CA GLY A 296 3.14 45.51 -8.36
C GLY A 296 2.19 44.68 -9.25
N ASP A 297 0.99 44.48 -8.69
CA ASP A 297 -0.32 44.25 -9.31
C ASP A 297 -0.80 42.82 -9.64
N GLU A 298 -2.07 42.62 -9.28
CA GLU A 298 -2.86 41.39 -9.15
C GLU A 298 -2.85 40.43 -10.37
N LYS A 299 -2.33 39.20 -10.17
CA LYS A 299 -2.96 37.86 -10.42
C LYS A 299 -1.92 36.79 -10.78
N ARG A 300 -2.09 35.60 -10.16
CA ARG A 300 -1.32 34.33 -10.21
C ARG A 300 -0.15 34.28 -9.23
N GLY A 301 -0.21 33.37 -8.26
CA GLY A 301 0.91 33.05 -7.35
C GLY A 301 1.48 31.67 -7.72
N GLY A 302 2.80 31.62 -7.87
CA GLY A 302 3.61 30.39 -7.93
C GLY A 302 4.22 30.06 -6.56
N ASP A 303 4.83 28.88 -6.45
CA ASP A 303 5.09 28.16 -5.20
C ASP A 303 6.58 28.23 -4.79
N GLY A 304 7.08 29.40 -4.35
CA GLY A 304 8.48 29.57 -3.95
C GLY A 304 8.82 29.13 -2.51
N GLU A 305 9.95 28.44 -2.29
CA GLU A 305 10.41 27.96 -0.95
C GLU A 305 11.71 28.67 -0.49
N VAL A 306 11.73 29.30 0.70
CA VAL A 306 12.89 30.02 1.27
C VAL A 306 13.36 29.37 2.59
N CYS A 307 14.63 28.98 2.70
CA CYS A 307 15.18 28.28 3.89
C CYS A 307 16.55 28.83 4.35
N SER A 308 16.76 28.96 5.67
CA SER A 308 18.08 29.19 6.32
C SER A 308 18.38 28.08 7.34
N ARG A 309 19.66 27.79 7.62
CA ARG A 309 20.02 26.55 8.36
C ARG A 309 20.89 26.66 9.62
N GLU A 310 21.35 27.82 10.11
CA GLU A 310 21.83 27.97 11.51
C GLU A 310 22.12 29.44 11.87
N GLY A 311 22.06 29.77 13.17
CA GLY A 311 21.73 31.09 13.75
C GLY A 311 22.64 32.29 13.44
N GLY A 312 21.98 33.41 13.15
CA GLY A 312 22.48 34.78 13.11
C GLY A 312 21.27 35.74 13.08
N ASP A 313 21.43 36.96 13.58
CA ASP A 313 20.34 37.88 13.98
C ASP A 313 19.55 38.53 12.81
N GLY A 314 19.45 37.84 11.67
CA GLY A 314 18.83 38.33 10.44
C GLY A 314 17.32 38.06 10.35
N LYS A 315 16.55 39.11 10.05
CA LYS A 315 15.08 39.05 9.86
C LYS A 315 14.69 38.34 8.56
N VAL A 316 13.89 37.27 8.66
CA VAL A 316 13.17 36.66 7.52
C VAL A 316 11.70 37.14 7.55
N CYS A 317 11.23 37.78 6.48
CA CYS A 317 9.86 38.31 6.38
C CYS A 317 9.20 37.87 5.06
N SER A 318 8.06 37.17 5.14
CA SER A 318 7.05 37.12 4.05
C SER A 318 5.78 37.82 4.54
N ARG A 319 5.09 38.56 3.66
CA ARG A 319 3.89 39.34 4.02
C ARG A 319 2.73 38.96 3.10
N GLU A 320 1.80 38.19 3.68
CA GLU A 320 0.44 37.86 3.25
C GLU A 320 0.22 37.24 1.86
N GLY A 321 -0.21 35.96 1.86
CA GLY A 321 -1.18 35.45 0.89
C GLY A 321 -0.71 34.45 -0.18
N GLY A 322 -0.02 33.37 0.21
CA GLY A 322 0.31 32.20 -0.64
C GLY A 322 0.77 31.00 0.22
N ASP A 323 0.65 29.77 -0.27
CA ASP A 323 0.97 28.51 0.44
C ASP A 323 2.51 28.25 0.54
N ASP A 324 3.27 29.22 1.07
CA ASP A 324 4.73 29.10 1.20
C ASP A 324 5.12 28.12 2.33
N LYS A 325 5.96 27.12 2.04
CA LYS A 325 6.59 26.26 3.06
C LYS A 325 7.82 26.96 3.69
N VAL A 326 7.74 27.26 4.98
CA VAL A 326 8.87 27.78 5.78
C VAL A 326 9.40 26.66 6.70
N CYS A 327 10.67 26.28 6.55
CA CYS A 327 11.31 25.23 7.37
C CYS A 327 12.57 25.75 8.09
N SER A 328 12.64 25.57 9.41
CA SER A 328 13.89 25.70 10.20
C SER A 328 14.24 24.36 10.87
N ARG A 329 15.53 24.07 11.06
CA ARG A 329 15.98 22.80 11.66
C ARG A 329 16.92 23.10 12.83
N GLU A 330 16.40 22.83 14.02
CA GLU A 330 17.01 22.93 15.37
C GLU A 330 16.86 24.29 16.10
N GLY A 331 16.56 24.18 17.40
CA GLY A 331 15.75 25.13 18.16
C GLY A 331 16.42 26.47 18.49
N GLY A 332 15.69 27.56 18.23
CA GLY A 332 16.03 28.93 18.60
C GLY A 332 15.02 29.96 18.12
N ASP A 333 14.42 29.75 16.94
CA ASP A 333 13.47 30.71 16.35
C ASP A 333 12.07 30.12 16.15
N LYS A 334 11.03 30.91 16.48
CA LYS A 334 9.63 30.50 16.43
C LYS A 334 9.11 30.37 15.00
N VAL A 335 8.86 29.14 14.54
CA VAL A 335 8.05 28.81 13.34
C VAL A 335 7.12 27.61 13.63
N CYS A 336 5.86 27.64 13.18
CA CYS A 336 4.80 26.66 13.51
C CYS A 336 4.26 25.87 12.29
N SER A 337 4.34 24.52 12.28
CA SER A 337 3.30 23.52 11.84
C SER A 337 3.86 22.07 11.84
N ARG A 338 3.00 21.03 11.85
CA ARG A 338 3.12 19.81 12.70
C ARG A 338 2.88 18.48 11.94
N GLU A 339 3.84 17.53 11.95
CA GLU A 339 3.62 16.06 11.86
C GLU A 339 4.88 15.26 12.30
N GLY A 340 4.71 14.01 12.78
CA GLY A 340 5.80 13.11 13.17
C GLY A 340 5.39 11.63 13.12
N GLY A 341 6.28 10.79 12.57
CA GLY A 341 6.19 9.32 12.55
C GLY A 341 6.98 8.65 13.69
N ASP A 342 6.88 7.32 13.79
CA ASP A 342 7.94 6.41 14.29
C ASP A 342 7.51 4.92 14.25
N ASP A 343 8.49 4.06 13.95
CA ASP A 343 8.48 2.59 13.94
C ASP A 343 8.00 1.94 15.26
N ARG A 344 7.17 0.88 15.19
CA ARG A 344 6.97 -0.08 16.30
C ARG A 344 6.67 -1.50 15.81
N VAL A 345 7.44 -2.45 16.34
CA VAL A 345 7.18 -3.90 16.39
C VAL A 345 5.91 -4.15 17.22
N CYS A 346 4.96 -4.93 16.70
CA CYS A 346 3.73 -5.29 17.42
C CYS A 346 3.77 -6.75 17.93
N SER A 347 3.61 -6.91 19.24
CA SER A 347 3.11 -8.12 19.88
C SER A 347 1.84 -7.77 20.66
N ARG A 348 0.79 -8.60 20.56
CA ARG A 348 -0.40 -8.47 21.41
C ARG A 348 -0.99 -9.85 21.71
N GLU A 349 -1.13 -10.11 23.01
CA GLU A 349 -1.82 -11.27 23.58
C GLU A 349 -3.30 -10.99 23.87
N GLU A 350 -4.06 -12.09 23.73
CA GLU A 350 -5.32 -12.52 24.36
C GLU A 350 -6.60 -11.69 24.25
N GLY A 351 -7.62 -12.36 23.69
CA GLY A 351 -9.04 -12.09 23.84
C GLY A 351 -9.82 -13.39 23.64
N ASP A 352 -10.58 -13.79 24.65
CA ASP A 352 -11.39 -15.02 24.70
C ASP A 352 -12.42 -15.07 23.57
N GLY A 353 -12.32 -16.11 22.74
CA GLY A 353 -13.30 -16.48 21.73
C GLY A 353 -12.89 -17.82 21.13
N LYS A 354 -13.82 -18.80 21.16
CA LYS A 354 -13.64 -20.19 20.70
C LYS A 354 -12.60 -20.33 19.58
N VAL A 355 -11.46 -20.94 19.93
CA VAL A 355 -10.31 -21.14 19.04
C VAL A 355 -10.59 -22.33 18.13
N TYR A 356 -10.97 -22.08 16.88
CA TYR A 356 -10.64 -23.01 15.81
C TYR A 356 -9.19 -22.75 15.45
N SER A 357 -8.30 -23.71 15.70
CA SER A 357 -6.88 -23.60 15.38
C SER A 357 -6.71 -23.36 13.87
N ARG A 358 -6.27 -22.14 13.53
CA ARG A 358 -6.05 -21.67 12.15
C ARG A 358 -4.63 -22.02 11.67
N GLU A 359 -4.61 -22.89 10.65
CA GLU A 359 -3.84 -22.79 9.39
C GLU A 359 -2.41 -23.35 9.24
N GLY A 360 -2.10 -23.70 7.97
CA GLY A 360 -0.76 -23.58 7.36
C GLY A 360 -0.20 -24.83 6.66
N GLY A 361 -0.78 -25.26 5.53
CA GLY A 361 -0.20 -26.31 4.66
C GLY A 361 -0.66 -26.19 3.21
N ASP A 362 0.32 -26.14 2.31
CA ASP A 362 0.20 -25.90 0.86
C ASP A 362 -0.35 -27.12 0.10
N GLY A 363 -1.15 -26.89 -0.96
CA GLY A 363 -2.06 -27.86 -1.60
C GLY A 363 -3.50 -27.81 -1.05
N LYS A 364 -4.09 -26.60 -1.01
CA LYS A 364 -4.91 -26.15 0.13
C LYS A 364 -6.29 -26.79 0.30
N ILE A 365 -6.97 -27.24 -0.76
CA ILE A 365 -8.25 -27.97 -0.60
C ILE A 365 -7.97 -29.45 -0.34
N ILE A 366 -7.23 -30.09 -1.23
CA ILE A 366 -7.02 -31.54 -1.24
C ILE A 366 -6.27 -31.98 0.03
N LYS A 367 -5.12 -31.37 0.30
CA LYS A 367 -4.29 -31.71 1.47
C LYS A 367 -5.03 -31.40 2.77
N ARG A 368 -5.69 -30.24 2.86
CA ARG A 368 -6.40 -29.82 4.08
C ARG A 368 -7.63 -30.66 4.37
N ALA A 369 -8.41 -31.02 3.36
CA ALA A 369 -9.54 -31.93 3.52
C ALA A 369 -9.08 -33.28 4.06
N ARG A 370 -7.97 -33.81 3.52
CA ARG A 370 -7.36 -35.06 3.96
C ARG A 370 -6.83 -34.99 5.39
N GLN A 371 -6.05 -33.95 5.70
CA GLN A 371 -5.55 -33.65 7.05
C GLN A 371 -6.68 -33.51 8.07
N ASN A 372 -7.75 -32.77 7.75
CA ASN A 372 -8.91 -32.60 8.61
C ASN A 372 -9.59 -33.93 8.87
N TYR A 373 -9.86 -34.70 7.82
CA TYR A 373 -10.49 -36.02 7.92
C TYR A 373 -9.67 -36.98 8.79
N LEU A 374 -8.36 -37.10 8.52
CA LEU A 374 -7.47 -38.00 9.27
C LEU A 374 -7.36 -37.58 10.74
N PHE A 375 -7.25 -36.28 11.01
CA PHE A 375 -7.19 -35.76 12.37
C PHE A 375 -8.51 -35.96 13.12
N GLU A 376 -9.66 -35.68 12.49
CA GLU A 376 -10.97 -35.90 13.10
C GLU A 376 -11.20 -37.38 13.40
N LYS A 377 -10.82 -38.27 12.49
CA LYS A 377 -10.83 -39.72 12.72
C LYS A 377 -9.96 -40.10 13.91
N TYR A 378 -8.72 -39.61 13.98
CA TYR A 378 -7.81 -39.83 15.11
C TYR A 378 -8.39 -39.34 16.45
N VAL A 379 -9.05 -38.19 16.48
CA VAL A 379 -9.74 -37.68 17.68
C VAL A 379 -10.93 -38.55 18.07
N GLN A 380 -11.72 -39.01 17.09
CA GLN A 380 -12.89 -39.88 17.32
C GLN A 380 -12.51 -41.27 17.87
N GLU A 381 -11.34 -41.80 17.48
CA GLU A 381 -10.80 -43.06 18.01
C GLU A 381 -10.44 -42.99 19.52
N ASN A 382 -10.49 -41.78 20.11
CA ASN A 382 -10.41 -41.53 21.55
C ASN A 382 -9.21 -42.22 22.24
N HIS A 383 -8.03 -42.11 21.64
CA HIS A 383 -6.79 -42.70 22.16
C HIS A 383 -6.42 -42.24 23.58
N PRO A 384 -5.75 -43.09 24.39
CA PRO A 384 -5.28 -42.70 25.72
C PRO A 384 -4.25 -41.56 25.63
N TRP A 385 -4.20 -40.71 26.67
CA TRP A 385 -3.32 -39.53 26.71
C TRP A 385 -1.85 -39.87 26.42
N LYS A 386 -1.37 -41.05 26.86
CA LYS A 386 0.00 -41.51 26.63
C LYS A 386 0.30 -41.69 25.14
N ARG A 387 -0.62 -42.33 24.41
CA ARG A 387 -0.48 -42.51 22.96
C ARG A 387 -0.48 -41.16 22.24
N ILE A 388 -1.35 -40.24 22.65
CA ILE A 388 -1.39 -38.89 22.06
C ILE A 388 -0.08 -38.14 22.29
N MET A 389 0.53 -38.25 23.48
CA MET A 389 1.84 -37.67 23.74
C MET A 389 2.93 -38.27 22.86
N ASP A 390 2.99 -39.61 22.79
CA ASP A 390 3.97 -40.32 21.96
C ASP A 390 3.84 -39.95 20.48
N ASP A 391 2.61 -39.97 19.94
CA ASP A 391 2.31 -39.62 18.56
C ASP A 391 2.63 -38.14 18.27
N THR A 392 2.37 -37.23 19.23
CA THR A 392 2.72 -35.80 19.09
C THR A 392 4.24 -35.60 19.06
N VAL A 393 4.99 -36.34 19.90
CA VAL A 393 6.46 -36.29 19.91
C VAL A 393 7.02 -36.83 18.60
N GLU A 394 6.43 -37.90 18.06
CA GLU A 394 6.82 -38.45 16.76
C GLU A 394 6.55 -37.44 15.63
N ALA A 395 5.37 -36.83 15.62
CA ALA A 395 4.97 -35.81 14.64
C ALA A 395 5.87 -34.54 14.68
N MET A 396 6.41 -34.20 15.86
CA MET A 396 7.33 -33.07 16.03
C MET A 396 8.70 -33.30 15.38
N LYS A 397 9.13 -34.55 15.13
CA LYS A 397 10.44 -34.84 14.51
C LYS A 397 10.55 -34.35 13.05
N PRO A 398 9.65 -34.75 12.12
CA PRO A 398 9.70 -34.22 10.75
C PRO A 398 9.42 -32.71 10.72
N PHE A 399 8.57 -32.21 11.62
CA PHE A 399 8.31 -30.77 11.72
C PHE A 399 9.56 -29.98 12.13
N ALA A 400 10.36 -30.47 13.07
CA ALA A 400 11.60 -29.81 13.48
C ALA A 400 12.62 -29.71 12.32
N GLU A 401 12.68 -30.71 11.45
CA GLU A 401 13.50 -30.67 10.24
C GLU A 401 12.99 -29.62 9.23
N LYS A 402 11.66 -29.50 9.08
CA LYS A 402 11.03 -28.44 8.29
C LYS A 402 11.38 -27.05 8.80
N VAL A 403 11.34 -26.83 10.12
CA VAL A 403 11.74 -25.55 10.75
C VAL A 403 13.23 -25.24 10.50
N ARG A 404 14.08 -26.27 10.51
CA ARG A 404 15.53 -26.12 10.30
C ARG A 404 15.89 -25.72 8.86
N THR A 405 15.15 -26.27 7.90
CA THR A 405 15.39 -26.10 6.45
C THR A 405 14.68 -24.88 5.85
N GLU A 406 13.71 -24.29 6.57
CA GLU A 406 13.03 -23.07 6.15
C GLU A 406 13.99 -21.88 6.05
N THR A 407 13.96 -21.22 4.89
CA THR A 407 14.80 -20.07 4.55
C THR A 407 14.08 -18.74 4.71
N ASP A 408 12.74 -18.74 4.65
CA ASP A 408 11.94 -17.53 4.84
C ASP A 408 11.87 -17.16 6.34
N PRO A 409 12.29 -15.93 6.71
CA PRO A 409 12.37 -15.53 8.12
C PRO A 409 11.01 -15.47 8.81
N ASP A 410 9.94 -15.13 8.09
CA ASP A 410 8.59 -15.01 8.64
C ASP A 410 7.95 -16.39 8.84
N LYS A 411 8.08 -17.28 7.86
CA LYS A 411 7.65 -18.69 7.97
C LYS A 411 8.39 -19.40 9.09
N LYS A 412 9.69 -19.18 9.24
CA LYS A 412 10.49 -19.75 10.32
C LYS A 412 10.03 -19.29 11.70
N ALA A 413 9.84 -17.98 11.88
CA ALA A 413 9.34 -17.43 13.14
C ALA A 413 7.94 -17.97 13.49
N MET A 414 7.08 -18.21 12.49
CA MET A 414 5.80 -18.88 12.68
C MET A 414 5.96 -20.32 13.16
N TYR A 415 6.80 -21.12 12.50
CA TYR A 415 7.03 -22.52 12.87
C TYR A 415 7.63 -22.66 14.27
N ASP A 416 8.54 -21.77 14.66
CA ASP A 416 9.09 -21.74 16.01
C ASP A 416 8.00 -21.51 17.06
N ARG A 417 7.09 -20.53 16.84
CA ARG A 417 5.94 -20.30 17.73
C ARG A 417 5.04 -21.51 17.85
N MET A 418 4.80 -22.24 16.75
CA MET A 418 4.00 -23.48 16.77
C MET A 418 4.66 -24.57 17.60
N SER A 419 5.95 -24.81 17.35
CA SER A 419 6.74 -25.79 18.09
C SER A 419 6.78 -25.47 19.59
N GLU A 420 6.94 -24.20 19.97
CA GLU A 420 6.84 -23.79 21.37
C GLU A 420 5.46 -24.03 21.98
N LYS A 421 4.38 -23.71 21.26
CA LYS A 421 3.00 -23.91 21.72
C LYS A 421 2.73 -25.40 22.01
N VAL A 422 3.17 -26.28 21.12
CA VAL A 422 3.02 -27.74 21.29
C VAL A 422 3.87 -28.25 22.45
N LYS A 423 5.12 -27.80 22.58
CA LYS A 423 5.99 -28.15 23.71
C LYS A 423 5.38 -27.73 25.05
N LYS A 424 4.83 -26.51 25.14
CA LYS A 424 4.13 -26.03 26.35
C LYS A 424 2.94 -26.92 26.71
N ALA A 425 2.13 -27.31 25.72
CA ALA A 425 0.99 -28.19 25.94
C ALA A 425 1.40 -29.61 26.36
N LEU A 426 2.48 -30.15 25.77
CA LEU A 426 3.06 -31.45 26.15
C LEU A 426 3.53 -31.45 27.60
N THR A 427 4.35 -30.46 27.99
CA THR A 427 4.86 -30.34 29.36
C THR A 427 3.74 -30.13 30.37
N ALA A 428 2.70 -29.36 30.01
CA ALA A 428 1.53 -29.20 30.84
C ALA A 428 0.86 -30.55 31.11
N LEU A 429 0.51 -31.30 30.06
CA LEU A 429 -0.14 -32.61 30.20
C LEU A 429 0.71 -33.59 31.01
N GLU A 430 2.02 -33.65 30.78
CA GLU A 430 2.95 -34.48 31.55
C GLU A 430 2.96 -34.12 33.04
N ALA A 431 2.95 -32.82 33.37
CA ALA A 431 2.88 -32.35 34.75
C ALA A 431 1.52 -32.66 35.41
N PHE A 432 0.41 -32.61 34.68
CA PHE A 432 -0.92 -32.99 35.19
C PHE A 432 -1.00 -34.48 35.53
N VAL A 433 -0.43 -35.33 34.68
CA VAL A 433 -0.36 -36.78 34.88
C VAL A 433 0.55 -37.13 36.06
N ASN A 434 1.76 -36.57 36.12
CA ASN A 434 2.74 -36.90 37.16
C ASN A 434 2.31 -36.43 38.56
N ASN A 435 1.47 -35.39 38.66
CA ASN A 435 0.96 -34.87 39.92
C ASN A 435 -0.35 -35.54 40.39
N ASN A 436 -0.81 -36.63 39.75
CA ASN A 436 -2.06 -37.35 40.09
C ASN A 436 -3.29 -36.41 40.22
N LYS A 437 -3.41 -35.42 39.33
CA LYS A 437 -4.57 -34.52 39.31
C LYS A 437 -5.84 -35.25 38.81
N GLY A 438 -7.02 -34.66 39.03
CA GLY A 438 -8.31 -35.28 38.71
C GLY A 438 -8.48 -35.66 37.22
N GLN A 439 -9.27 -36.69 36.93
CA GLN A 439 -9.51 -37.18 35.55
C GLN A 439 -9.99 -36.07 34.60
N ASP A 440 -10.78 -35.12 35.09
CA ASP A 440 -11.29 -33.99 34.30
C ASP A 440 -10.17 -33.02 33.86
N GLU A 441 -9.19 -32.77 34.72
CA GLU A 441 -8.05 -31.89 34.40
C GLU A 441 -7.12 -32.54 33.37
N ILE A 442 -6.91 -33.86 33.48
CA ILE A 442 -6.15 -34.63 32.48
C ILE A 442 -6.89 -34.62 31.13
N GLN A 443 -8.22 -34.75 31.13
CA GLN A 443 -9.01 -34.70 29.92
C GLN A 443 -9.01 -33.31 29.27
N GLN A 444 -9.01 -32.24 30.08
CA GLN A 444 -8.90 -30.86 29.58
C GLN A 444 -7.50 -30.59 29.00
N ALA A 445 -6.43 -31.00 29.69
CA ALA A 445 -5.06 -30.88 29.19
C ALA A 445 -4.83 -31.71 27.92
N ARG A 446 -5.45 -32.90 27.83
CA ARG A 446 -5.45 -33.72 26.61
C ARG A 446 -6.11 -33.00 25.45
N LYS A 447 -7.26 -32.37 25.67
CA LYS A 447 -7.95 -31.59 24.64
C LYS A 447 -7.10 -30.39 24.19
N ALA A 448 -6.48 -29.68 25.13
CA ALA A 448 -5.58 -28.57 24.84
C ALA A 448 -4.35 -29.01 24.02
N LEU A 449 -3.80 -30.20 24.31
CA LEU A 449 -2.71 -30.77 23.51
C LEU A 449 -3.15 -31.08 22.09
N LEU A 450 -4.31 -31.73 21.90
CA LEU A 450 -4.86 -32.01 20.58
C LEU A 450 -5.11 -30.72 19.78
N GLU A 451 -5.66 -29.69 20.43
CA GLU A 451 -5.89 -28.38 19.80
C GLU A 451 -4.58 -27.66 19.43
N ALA A 452 -3.57 -27.72 20.30
CA ALA A 452 -2.26 -27.09 20.07
C ALA A 452 -1.43 -27.81 19.01
N SER A 453 -1.50 -29.14 18.97
CA SER A 453 -0.72 -30.02 18.08
C SER A 453 -1.42 -30.37 16.77
N ARG A 454 -2.68 -29.97 16.60
CA ARG A 454 -3.54 -30.29 15.45
C ARG A 454 -2.80 -30.29 14.12
N ASP A 455 -2.14 -29.19 13.77
CA ASP A 455 -1.54 -29.03 12.43
C ASP A 455 -0.33 -29.96 12.24
N ILE A 456 0.49 -30.12 13.28
CA ILE A 456 1.68 -30.98 13.26
C ILE A 456 1.28 -32.45 13.19
N VAL A 457 0.30 -32.84 14.01
CA VAL A 457 -0.23 -34.22 14.02
C VAL A 457 -0.99 -34.52 12.74
N ALA A 458 -1.77 -33.58 12.20
CA ALA A 458 -2.51 -33.77 10.96
C ALA A 458 -1.57 -33.93 9.75
N ASP A 459 -0.51 -33.13 9.64
CA ASP A 459 0.50 -33.29 8.58
C ASP A 459 1.28 -34.61 8.70
N TRP A 460 1.57 -35.03 9.94
CA TRP A 460 2.16 -36.35 10.20
C TRP A 460 1.22 -37.51 9.82
N LEU A 461 -0.06 -37.47 10.24
CA LEU A 461 -1.06 -38.46 9.86
C LEU A 461 -1.25 -38.51 8.35
N ASP A 462 -1.22 -37.36 7.68
CA ASP A 462 -1.29 -37.24 6.22
C ASP A 462 -0.12 -37.95 5.53
N SER A 463 1.10 -37.81 6.06
CA SER A 463 2.28 -38.51 5.54
C SER A 463 2.20 -40.04 5.68
N LEU A 464 1.45 -40.54 6.67
CA LEU A 464 1.30 -41.97 6.93
C LEU A 464 0.13 -42.60 6.17
N HIS A 465 -1.03 -41.94 6.22
CA HIS A 465 -2.32 -42.50 5.79
C HIS A 465 -2.98 -41.71 4.66
N GLY A 466 -2.38 -40.62 4.19
CA GLY A 466 -2.95 -39.79 3.13
C GLY A 466 -3.24 -40.59 1.86
N SER A 467 -2.37 -41.51 1.48
CA SER A 467 -2.56 -42.37 0.30
C SER A 467 -3.80 -43.28 0.36
N GLU A 468 -4.33 -43.55 1.57
CA GLU A 468 -5.51 -44.40 1.78
C GLU A 468 -6.83 -43.64 1.56
N VAL A 469 -6.79 -42.29 1.56
CA VAL A 469 -7.98 -41.44 1.43
C VAL A 469 -8.38 -41.30 -0.03
N THR A 470 -9.42 -42.02 -0.44
CA THR A 470 -9.82 -42.13 -1.86
C THR A 470 -11.26 -41.69 -2.13
N ASP A 471 -12.04 -41.41 -1.08
CA ASP A 471 -13.43 -40.98 -1.24
C ASP A 471 -13.50 -39.49 -1.63
N ASN A 472 -14.02 -39.23 -2.82
CA ASN A 472 -14.22 -37.87 -3.34
C ASN A 472 -15.08 -37.01 -2.41
N SER A 473 -16.00 -37.59 -1.63
CA SER A 473 -16.88 -36.86 -0.71
C SER A 473 -16.11 -36.08 0.37
N ILE A 474 -14.96 -36.62 0.79
CA ILE A 474 -14.08 -36.01 1.79
C ILE A 474 -13.55 -34.66 1.30
N PHE A 475 -13.27 -34.55 0.00
CA PHE A 475 -12.73 -33.33 -0.60
C PHE A 475 -13.81 -32.28 -0.88
N THR A 476 -15.11 -32.60 -0.75
CA THR A 476 -16.21 -31.67 -1.00
C THR A 476 -16.73 -30.96 0.26
N SER A 477 -16.58 -31.57 1.44
CA SER A 477 -17.16 -31.03 2.68
C SER A 477 -16.52 -29.71 3.11
N LEU A 478 -15.18 -29.64 3.03
CA LEU A 478 -14.40 -28.47 3.40
C LEU A 478 -14.67 -27.27 2.44
N PRO A 479 -14.61 -27.44 1.10
CA PRO A 479 -15.03 -26.41 0.15
C PRO A 479 -16.42 -25.85 0.39
N ARG A 480 -17.42 -26.73 0.58
CA ARG A 480 -18.81 -26.30 0.77
C ARG A 480 -18.99 -25.45 2.03
N PHE A 481 -18.29 -25.81 3.11
CA PHE A 481 -18.30 -25.01 4.33
C PHE A 481 -17.76 -23.58 4.09
N PHE A 482 -16.62 -23.47 3.40
CA PHE A 482 -16.02 -22.15 3.13
C PHE A 482 -16.71 -21.38 2.01
N GLU A 483 -17.36 -22.06 1.06
CA GLU A 483 -18.25 -21.46 0.07
C GLU A 483 -19.45 -20.79 0.75
N GLU A 484 -20.11 -21.47 1.69
CA GLU A 484 -21.22 -20.90 2.46
C GLU A 484 -20.74 -19.67 3.25
N GLN A 485 -19.60 -19.78 3.95
CA GLN A 485 -19.01 -18.65 4.67
C GLN A 485 -18.64 -17.48 3.74
N PHE A 486 -18.12 -17.77 2.55
CA PHE A 486 -17.83 -16.75 1.55
C PHE A 486 -19.09 -15.99 1.13
N HIS A 487 -20.19 -16.69 0.88
CA HIS A 487 -21.46 -16.05 0.53
C HIS A 487 -22.06 -15.25 1.69
N GLU A 488 -21.92 -15.72 2.93
CA GLU A 488 -22.28 -14.94 4.12
C GLU A 488 -21.46 -13.64 4.23
N ASP A 489 -20.15 -13.71 4.02
CA ASP A 489 -19.27 -12.54 4.01
C ASP A 489 -19.63 -11.57 2.87
N MET A 490 -19.89 -12.06 1.66
CA MET A 490 -20.30 -11.22 0.51
C MET A 490 -21.63 -10.52 0.78
N LYS A 491 -22.59 -11.24 1.36
CA LYS A 491 -23.88 -10.68 1.79
C LYS A 491 -23.70 -9.62 2.87
N ALA A 492 -22.85 -9.88 3.87
CA ALA A 492 -22.53 -8.92 4.94
C ALA A 492 -21.87 -7.64 4.41
N LEU A 493 -21.13 -7.74 3.30
CA LEU A 493 -20.55 -6.61 2.57
C LEU A 493 -21.53 -5.96 1.57
N ASN A 494 -22.78 -6.43 1.46
CA ASN A 494 -23.77 -5.99 0.48
C ASN A 494 -23.27 -6.11 -0.98
N VAL A 495 -22.52 -7.18 -1.28
CA VAL A 495 -22.16 -7.56 -2.66
C VAL A 495 -23.34 -8.31 -3.27
N LEU A 496 -23.72 -7.95 -4.50
CA LEU A 496 -24.80 -8.63 -5.22
C LEU A 496 -24.40 -10.09 -5.55
N PRO A 497 -25.34 -11.05 -5.44
CA PRO A 497 -25.07 -12.42 -5.86
C PRO A 497 -24.86 -12.51 -7.38
N ALA A 498 -24.09 -13.51 -7.81
CA ALA A 498 -23.97 -13.83 -9.22
C ALA A 498 -25.31 -14.37 -9.78
N ASP A 499 -25.55 -14.16 -11.08
CA ASP A 499 -26.73 -14.70 -11.76
C ASP A 499 -26.57 -16.21 -11.99
N VAL A 500 -25.33 -16.65 -12.21
CA VAL A 500 -24.95 -18.08 -12.29
C VAL A 500 -23.71 -18.32 -11.44
N LEU A 501 -23.79 -19.35 -10.59
CA LEU A 501 -22.67 -19.87 -9.81
C LEU A 501 -22.29 -21.25 -10.35
N THR A 502 -21.01 -21.48 -10.64
CA THR A 502 -20.49 -22.76 -11.15
C THR A 502 -19.46 -23.33 -10.19
N ARG A 503 -19.36 -24.65 -10.08
CA ARG A 503 -18.36 -25.34 -9.23
C ARG A 503 -17.57 -26.32 -10.07
N VAL A 504 -16.26 -26.35 -9.91
CA VAL A 504 -15.36 -27.19 -10.73
C VAL A 504 -15.77 -28.66 -10.68
N SER A 505 -16.13 -29.15 -9.48
CA SER A 505 -16.53 -30.55 -9.29
C SER A 505 -17.78 -30.96 -10.06
N GLU A 506 -18.62 -29.99 -10.47
CA GLU A 506 -19.85 -30.21 -11.22
C GLU A 506 -19.64 -30.24 -12.74
N TYR A 507 -18.48 -29.76 -13.24
CA TYR A 507 -18.19 -29.56 -14.68
C TYR A 507 -17.11 -30.52 -15.23
N ILE A 508 -16.80 -31.61 -14.51
CA ILE A 508 -15.74 -32.55 -14.91
C ILE A 508 -15.97 -33.16 -16.31
N PRO A 509 -17.19 -33.62 -16.68
CA PRO A 509 -17.43 -34.16 -18.04
C PRO A 509 -17.18 -33.13 -19.15
N GLU A 510 -17.60 -31.89 -18.94
CA GLU A 510 -17.40 -30.76 -19.83
C GLU A 510 -15.91 -30.47 -19.97
N ILE A 511 -15.16 -30.48 -18.87
CA ILE A 511 -13.70 -30.29 -18.88
C ILE A 511 -13.02 -31.36 -19.73
N ILE A 512 -13.35 -32.63 -19.53
CA ILE A 512 -12.76 -33.74 -20.31
C ILE A 512 -13.04 -33.54 -21.80
N THR A 513 -14.28 -33.19 -22.16
CA THR A 513 -14.67 -32.95 -23.55
C THR A 513 -13.93 -31.76 -24.15
N PHE A 514 -13.75 -30.70 -23.36
CA PHE A 514 -13.04 -29.49 -23.78
C PHE A 514 -11.56 -29.75 -24.04
N VAL A 515 -10.90 -30.45 -23.12
CA VAL A 515 -9.50 -30.85 -23.25
C VAL A 515 -9.31 -31.76 -24.46
N GLN A 516 -10.20 -32.73 -24.69
CA GLN A 516 -10.14 -33.57 -25.88
C GLN A 516 -10.20 -32.74 -27.17
N LYS A 517 -11.07 -31.73 -27.23
CA LYS A 517 -11.14 -30.87 -28.41
C LYS A 517 -9.89 -29.99 -28.61
N ILE A 518 -9.24 -29.54 -27.53
CA ILE A 518 -7.94 -28.85 -27.63
C ILE A 518 -6.87 -29.80 -28.23
N ILE A 519 -6.85 -31.07 -27.82
CA ILE A 519 -5.96 -32.09 -28.39
C ILE A 519 -6.27 -32.29 -29.87
N ASP A 520 -7.55 -32.46 -30.22
CA ASP A 520 -8.00 -32.69 -31.60
C ASP A 520 -7.63 -31.50 -32.53
N ASN A 521 -7.62 -30.28 -31.97
CA ASN A 521 -7.18 -29.07 -32.67
C ASN A 521 -5.64 -28.92 -32.77
N GLY A 522 -4.87 -29.82 -32.16
CA GLY A 522 -3.41 -29.84 -32.22
C GLY A 522 -2.68 -28.98 -31.18
N PHE A 523 -3.39 -28.46 -30.18
CA PHE A 523 -2.85 -27.57 -29.14
C PHE A 523 -2.67 -28.25 -27.78
N GLY A 524 -2.93 -29.55 -27.69
CA GLY A 524 -2.73 -30.33 -26.47
C GLY A 524 -2.13 -31.69 -26.75
N TYR A 525 -1.44 -32.26 -25.76
CA TYR A 525 -0.86 -33.60 -25.86
C TYR A 525 -0.90 -34.34 -24.53
N GLU A 526 -1.05 -35.66 -24.59
CA GLU A 526 -0.98 -36.56 -23.43
C GLU A 526 0.47 -36.98 -23.16
N SER A 527 0.80 -37.11 -21.88
CA SER A 527 2.08 -37.60 -21.37
C SER A 527 1.87 -38.19 -19.97
N ASN A 528 2.13 -39.50 -19.81
CA ASN A 528 2.03 -40.24 -18.55
C ASN A 528 0.69 -40.06 -17.78
N GLY A 529 -0.43 -40.10 -18.51
CA GLY A 529 -1.79 -39.93 -18.00
C GLY A 529 -2.18 -38.49 -17.65
N SER A 530 -1.27 -37.52 -17.87
CA SER A 530 -1.55 -36.09 -17.77
C SER A 530 -1.67 -35.50 -19.18
N VAL A 531 -2.37 -34.38 -19.31
CA VAL A 531 -2.50 -33.64 -20.58
C VAL A 531 -1.98 -32.24 -20.40
N TYR A 532 -1.13 -31.81 -21.31
CA TYR A 532 -0.50 -30.49 -21.32
C TYR A 532 -0.93 -29.69 -22.54
N PHE A 533 -0.98 -28.37 -22.37
CA PHE A 533 -1.16 -27.41 -23.46
C PHE A 533 0.18 -27.18 -24.16
N ASP A 534 0.20 -27.26 -25.49
CA ASP A 534 1.38 -27.06 -26.32
C ASP A 534 1.50 -25.57 -26.68
N THR A 535 2.07 -24.79 -25.75
CA THR A 535 2.15 -23.34 -25.88
C THR A 535 2.91 -22.90 -27.16
N PRO A 536 4.06 -23.51 -27.53
CA PRO A 536 4.75 -23.18 -28.78
C PRO A 536 3.92 -23.46 -30.04
N SER A 537 3.16 -24.55 -30.06
CA SER A 537 2.32 -24.90 -31.23
C SER A 537 1.15 -23.93 -31.38
N PHE A 538 0.57 -23.46 -30.28
CA PHE A 538 -0.46 -22.43 -30.28
C PHE A 538 0.08 -21.10 -30.80
N ASP A 539 1.20 -20.63 -30.27
CA ASP A 539 1.79 -19.33 -30.63
C ASP A 539 2.30 -19.26 -32.08
N GLN A 540 2.68 -20.41 -32.66
CA GLN A 540 3.09 -20.51 -34.07
C GLN A 540 1.93 -20.63 -35.05
N SER A 541 0.71 -20.88 -34.56
CA SER A 541 -0.48 -21.00 -35.40
C SER A 541 -0.96 -19.63 -35.87
N GLU A 542 -1.42 -19.56 -37.12
CA GLU A 542 -2.03 -18.34 -37.66
C GLU A 542 -3.25 -17.93 -36.82
N GLY A 543 -3.30 -16.65 -36.40
CA GLY A 543 -4.41 -16.09 -35.62
C GLY A 543 -4.33 -16.30 -34.11
N HIS A 544 -3.33 -17.01 -33.59
CA HIS A 544 -3.14 -17.26 -32.17
C HIS A 544 -1.88 -16.57 -31.63
N PHE A 545 -1.94 -16.13 -30.38
CA PHE A 545 -0.83 -15.48 -29.68
C PHE A 545 -0.93 -15.80 -28.20
N TYR A 546 0.15 -16.34 -27.62
CA TYR A 546 0.20 -16.67 -26.21
C TYR A 546 0.62 -15.45 -25.37
N ALA A 547 0.08 -15.37 -24.15
CA ALA A 547 0.32 -14.27 -23.21
C ALA A 547 -0.08 -12.88 -23.75
N LYS A 548 -1.33 -12.73 -24.22
CA LYS A 548 -1.87 -11.45 -24.72
C LYS A 548 -1.95 -10.36 -23.65
N LEU A 549 -2.08 -10.72 -22.37
CA LEU A 549 -2.25 -9.77 -21.28
C LEU A 549 -0.92 -9.30 -20.71
N VAL A 550 0.06 -10.21 -20.57
CA VAL A 550 1.39 -9.89 -20.04
C VAL A 550 2.48 -10.56 -20.89
N PRO A 551 2.74 -10.07 -22.13
CA PRO A 551 3.71 -10.69 -23.05
C PRO A 551 5.12 -10.82 -22.48
N GLU A 552 5.53 -9.89 -21.62
CA GLU A 552 6.84 -9.87 -20.97
C GLU A 552 7.03 -10.97 -19.92
N SER A 553 5.96 -11.62 -19.46
CA SER A 553 6.02 -12.70 -18.46
C SER A 553 6.25 -14.08 -19.09
N VAL A 554 6.28 -14.18 -20.43
CA VAL A 554 6.58 -15.43 -21.14
C VAL A 554 8.01 -15.86 -20.80
N GLY A 555 8.14 -16.96 -20.04
CA GLY A 555 9.43 -17.49 -19.58
C GLY A 555 9.77 -17.18 -18.13
N ASP A 556 8.91 -16.48 -17.37
CA ASP A 556 9.02 -16.41 -15.90
C ASP A 556 8.74 -17.81 -15.32
N SER A 557 9.83 -18.58 -15.17
CA SER A 557 9.78 -19.95 -14.64
C SER A 557 9.18 -20.04 -13.24
N LYS A 558 9.25 -18.97 -12.44
CA LYS A 558 8.66 -18.94 -11.10
C LYS A 558 7.15 -18.79 -11.18
N ALA A 559 6.66 -17.82 -11.96
CA ALA A 559 5.22 -17.62 -12.13
C ALA A 559 4.54 -18.84 -12.78
N LEU A 560 5.22 -19.49 -13.73
CA LEU A 560 4.76 -20.74 -14.34
C LEU A 560 4.72 -21.90 -13.33
N ALA A 561 5.77 -22.06 -12.52
CA ALA A 561 5.79 -23.07 -11.46
C ALA A 561 4.68 -22.84 -10.41
N GLU A 562 4.38 -21.59 -10.05
CA GLU A 562 3.27 -21.23 -9.16
C GLU A 562 1.89 -21.61 -9.74
N GLY A 563 1.71 -21.52 -11.06
CA GLY A 563 0.49 -21.94 -11.76
C GLY A 563 0.26 -23.45 -11.75
N GLU A 564 1.32 -24.25 -11.62
CA GLU A 564 1.25 -25.71 -11.71
C GLU A 564 0.99 -26.44 -10.39
N GLY A 565 1.18 -25.77 -9.25
CA GLY A 565 0.92 -26.33 -7.93
C GLY A 565 1.99 -27.32 -7.42
N ASP A 566 1.99 -27.54 -6.11
CA ASP A 566 3.07 -28.24 -5.38
C ASP A 566 3.12 -29.75 -5.70
N LEU A 567 1.98 -30.35 -6.03
CA LEU A 567 1.87 -31.79 -6.33
C LEU A 567 2.58 -32.20 -7.65
N SER A 568 3.01 -31.21 -8.44
CA SER A 568 3.56 -31.35 -9.80
C SER A 568 5.09 -31.19 -9.87
N LYS A 569 5.78 -30.81 -8.77
CA LYS A 569 7.21 -30.42 -8.78
C LYS A 569 8.18 -31.50 -9.32
N ASP A 570 7.81 -32.78 -9.25
CA ASP A 570 8.65 -33.90 -9.70
C ASP A 570 8.52 -34.26 -11.19
N LYS A 571 7.68 -33.55 -11.98
CA LYS A 571 7.25 -33.96 -13.34
C LYS A 571 7.79 -33.12 -14.49
N VAL A 572 8.85 -32.34 -14.29
CA VAL A 572 9.44 -31.47 -15.33
C VAL A 572 9.84 -32.25 -16.60
N THR A 573 10.13 -33.55 -16.48
CA THR A 573 10.50 -34.42 -17.60
C THR A 573 9.33 -34.86 -18.49
N GLU A 574 8.07 -34.60 -18.11
CA GLU A 574 6.88 -35.06 -18.85
C GLU A 574 6.44 -34.08 -19.94
N LYS A 575 6.95 -32.84 -19.92
CA LYS A 575 6.58 -31.77 -20.86
C LYS A 575 7.53 -31.70 -22.05
N LYS A 576 7.00 -31.34 -23.22
CA LYS A 576 7.79 -30.98 -24.40
C LYS A 576 8.51 -29.65 -24.21
N SER A 577 7.84 -28.67 -23.59
CA SER A 577 8.38 -27.34 -23.33
C SER A 577 8.19 -26.93 -21.86
N PRO A 578 9.14 -26.18 -21.26
CA PRO A 578 9.02 -25.72 -19.88
C PRO A 578 7.86 -24.74 -19.65
N ILE A 579 7.38 -24.06 -20.71
CA ILE A 579 6.24 -23.12 -20.65
C ILE A 579 4.87 -23.78 -20.86
N ASP A 580 4.85 -25.10 -21.09
CA ASP A 580 3.61 -25.86 -21.21
C ASP A 580 2.96 -26.01 -19.84
N PHE A 581 1.64 -25.85 -19.76
CA PHE A 581 0.87 -25.96 -18.52
C PHE A 581 -0.15 -27.11 -18.60
N ALA A 582 -0.50 -27.68 -17.45
CA ALA A 582 -1.37 -28.83 -17.38
C ALA A 582 -2.85 -28.45 -17.63
N LEU A 583 -3.49 -29.16 -18.57
CA LEU A 583 -4.93 -29.17 -18.77
C LEU A 583 -5.61 -30.22 -17.89
N TRP A 584 -4.97 -31.39 -17.77
CA TRP A 584 -5.42 -32.51 -16.94
C TRP A 584 -4.23 -33.13 -16.23
N LYS A 585 -4.37 -33.43 -14.95
CA LYS A 585 -3.31 -34.00 -14.12
C LYS A 585 -3.67 -35.43 -13.72
N ALA A 586 -2.79 -36.38 -13.95
CA ALA A 586 -2.93 -37.73 -13.41
C ALA A 586 -2.93 -37.68 -11.88
N SER A 587 -3.93 -38.28 -11.24
CA SER A 587 -4.08 -38.24 -9.78
C SER A 587 -3.21 -39.29 -9.10
N LYS A 588 -2.56 -38.92 -8.00
CA LYS A 588 -1.85 -39.86 -7.11
C LYS A 588 -2.81 -40.46 -6.07
N PRO A 589 -2.47 -41.61 -5.45
CA PRO A 589 -3.22 -42.12 -4.29
C PRO A 589 -3.32 -41.05 -3.20
N GLY A 590 -4.52 -40.84 -2.67
CA GLY A 590 -4.78 -39.77 -1.70
C GLY A 590 -5.30 -38.46 -2.29
N GLU A 591 -5.41 -38.34 -3.62
CA GLU A 591 -5.98 -37.19 -4.32
C GLU A 591 -7.38 -37.52 -4.87
N PRO A 592 -8.27 -36.52 -5.03
CA PRO A 592 -9.51 -36.73 -5.76
C PRO A 592 -9.20 -37.14 -7.20
N SER A 593 -10.02 -38.03 -7.74
CA SER A 593 -9.84 -38.53 -9.11
C SER A 593 -11.17 -38.83 -9.79
N TRP A 594 -11.17 -38.64 -11.11
CA TRP A 594 -12.25 -38.95 -12.03
C TRP A 594 -11.72 -39.75 -13.21
N ASP A 595 -12.58 -40.59 -13.77
CA ASP A 595 -12.25 -41.35 -14.97
C ASP A 595 -12.21 -40.43 -16.19
N SER A 596 -11.17 -40.55 -17.01
CA SER A 596 -10.99 -39.81 -18.25
C SER A 596 -10.37 -40.71 -19.34
N PRO A 597 -10.37 -40.29 -20.62
CA PRO A 597 -9.69 -41.02 -21.70
C PRO A 597 -8.20 -41.25 -21.45
N TRP A 598 -7.57 -40.41 -20.63
CA TRP A 598 -6.13 -40.46 -20.30
C TRP A 598 -5.86 -41.17 -18.97
N GLY A 599 -6.86 -41.85 -18.40
CA GLY A 599 -6.78 -42.51 -17.10
C GLY A 599 -7.38 -41.67 -15.96
N LYS A 600 -7.13 -42.08 -14.72
CA LYS A 600 -7.65 -41.39 -13.55
C LYS A 600 -6.88 -40.10 -13.28
N GLY A 601 -7.61 -38.99 -13.19
CA GLY A 601 -6.99 -37.70 -12.94
C GLY A 601 -7.97 -36.65 -12.44
N ARG A 602 -7.53 -35.40 -12.52
CA ARG A 602 -8.25 -34.20 -12.10
C ARG A 602 -7.89 -33.01 -13.00
N PRO A 603 -8.73 -31.98 -13.07
CA PRO A 603 -8.44 -30.78 -13.87
C PRO A 603 -7.17 -30.06 -13.40
N GLY A 604 -6.52 -29.35 -14.33
CA GLY A 604 -5.54 -28.33 -14.02
C GLY A 604 -6.21 -26.99 -13.70
N TRP A 605 -5.60 -26.16 -12.86
CA TRP A 605 -6.22 -24.95 -12.31
C TRP A 605 -6.81 -23.99 -13.36
N HIS A 606 -6.14 -23.84 -14.51
CA HIS A 606 -6.57 -22.91 -15.56
C HIS A 606 -7.79 -23.39 -16.35
N ILE A 607 -7.91 -24.71 -16.60
CA ILE A 607 -8.95 -25.25 -17.50
C ILE A 607 -10.36 -25.07 -16.92
N GLU A 608 -10.44 -24.98 -15.59
CA GLU A 608 -11.66 -24.80 -14.83
C GLU A 608 -12.46 -23.60 -15.33
N CYS A 609 -11.84 -22.41 -15.30
CA CYS A 609 -12.49 -21.17 -15.65
C CYS A 609 -12.82 -21.11 -17.13
N SER A 610 -11.89 -21.52 -18.00
CA SER A 610 -12.11 -21.62 -19.46
C SER A 610 -13.36 -22.42 -19.79
N VAL A 611 -13.53 -23.58 -19.17
CA VAL A 611 -14.65 -24.48 -19.46
C VAL A 611 -15.95 -23.96 -18.89
N MET A 612 -15.97 -23.55 -17.62
CA MET A 612 -17.18 -23.05 -16.96
C MET A 612 -17.70 -21.79 -17.65
N ALA A 613 -16.81 -20.84 -17.94
CA ALA A 613 -17.17 -19.62 -18.66
C ALA A 613 -17.68 -19.93 -20.07
N SER A 614 -16.96 -20.77 -20.84
CA SER A 614 -17.36 -21.14 -22.21
C SER A 614 -18.66 -21.93 -22.28
N SER A 615 -18.95 -22.75 -21.26
CA SER A 615 -20.19 -23.55 -21.20
C SER A 615 -21.43 -22.69 -21.00
N ILE A 616 -21.29 -21.56 -20.31
CA ILE A 616 -22.41 -20.66 -19.99
C ILE A 616 -22.50 -19.49 -20.96
N LEU A 617 -21.37 -18.88 -21.32
CA LEU A 617 -21.31 -17.65 -22.11
C LEU A 617 -20.97 -17.88 -23.59
N GLY A 618 -20.42 -19.05 -23.94
CA GLY A 618 -20.11 -19.42 -25.32
C GLY A 618 -18.71 -18.99 -25.78
N GLU A 619 -18.60 -18.71 -27.08
CA GLU A 619 -17.33 -18.49 -27.79
C GLU A 619 -16.72 -17.10 -27.62
N SER A 620 -17.47 -16.15 -27.08
CA SER A 620 -17.00 -14.79 -26.81
C SER A 620 -17.80 -14.14 -25.68
N MET A 621 -17.16 -13.26 -24.90
CA MET A 621 -17.78 -12.47 -23.84
C MET A 621 -17.21 -11.04 -23.76
N GLU A 622 -18.00 -10.10 -23.22
CA GLU A 622 -17.57 -8.71 -23.07
C GLU A 622 -16.54 -8.54 -21.96
N ILE A 623 -16.84 -8.98 -20.74
CA ILE A 623 -16.04 -8.66 -19.56
C ILE A 623 -15.56 -9.94 -18.87
N HIS A 624 -14.28 -9.99 -18.56
CA HIS A 624 -13.72 -10.97 -17.65
C HIS A 624 -12.93 -10.31 -16.51
N THR A 625 -13.28 -10.63 -15.25
CA THR A 625 -12.65 -10.03 -14.06
C THR A 625 -11.94 -11.01 -13.13
N GLY A 626 -10.91 -10.50 -12.45
CA GLY A 626 -10.12 -11.23 -11.46
C GLY A 626 -9.16 -10.31 -10.71
N GLY A 627 -8.47 -10.81 -9.68
CA GLY A 627 -7.38 -10.07 -9.06
C GLY A 627 -6.23 -9.84 -10.05
N CYS A 628 -5.45 -8.78 -9.89
CA CYS A 628 -4.30 -8.53 -10.78
C CYS A 628 -3.21 -9.62 -10.72
N ASP A 629 -3.19 -10.45 -9.68
CA ASP A 629 -2.38 -11.67 -9.60
C ASP A 629 -2.84 -12.77 -10.56
N LEU A 630 -4.07 -12.72 -11.06
CA LEU A 630 -4.61 -13.66 -12.03
C LEU A 630 -4.28 -13.28 -13.48
N LYS A 631 -3.71 -12.09 -13.74
CA LYS A 631 -3.30 -11.68 -15.10
C LYS A 631 -2.43 -12.75 -15.76
N PHE A 632 -1.36 -13.13 -15.07
CA PHE A 632 -0.43 -14.17 -15.50
C PHE A 632 -0.10 -15.10 -14.32
N PRO A 633 -0.04 -16.43 -14.54
CA PRO A 633 -0.34 -17.11 -15.80
C PRO A 633 -1.83 -17.40 -16.00
N HIS A 634 -2.71 -17.11 -15.03
CA HIS A 634 -4.07 -17.65 -15.03
C HIS A 634 -4.94 -17.24 -16.21
N HIS A 635 -5.23 -15.94 -16.37
CA HIS A 635 -6.11 -15.45 -17.44
C HIS A 635 -5.46 -15.58 -18.83
N ASP A 636 -4.13 -15.46 -18.93
CA ASP A 636 -3.41 -15.72 -20.18
C ASP A 636 -3.55 -17.18 -20.62
N ASN A 637 -3.47 -18.13 -19.67
CA ASN A 637 -3.72 -19.54 -19.94
C ASN A 637 -5.18 -19.81 -20.28
N GLU A 638 -6.13 -19.15 -19.60
CA GLU A 638 -7.56 -19.29 -19.91
C GLU A 638 -7.88 -18.84 -21.33
N LEU A 639 -7.34 -17.67 -21.71
CA LEU A 639 -7.50 -17.13 -23.06
C LEU A 639 -6.92 -18.08 -24.10
N ALA A 640 -5.70 -18.60 -23.89
CA ALA A 640 -5.10 -19.57 -24.80
C ALA A 640 -5.92 -20.87 -24.91
N GLN A 641 -6.44 -21.39 -23.80
CA GLN A 641 -7.28 -22.60 -23.79
C GLN A 641 -8.60 -22.41 -24.54
N ALA A 642 -9.30 -21.30 -24.28
CA ALA A 642 -10.59 -21.03 -24.90
C ALA A 642 -10.46 -20.72 -26.40
N GLU A 643 -9.48 -19.91 -26.77
CA GLU A 643 -9.18 -19.60 -28.17
C GLU A 643 -8.72 -20.85 -28.94
N ALA A 644 -7.92 -21.72 -28.33
CA ALA A 644 -7.55 -23.02 -28.90
C ALA A 644 -8.78 -23.94 -29.10
N TYR A 645 -9.75 -23.91 -28.18
CA TYR A 645 -10.97 -24.71 -28.27
C TYR A 645 -11.95 -24.21 -29.35
N PHE A 646 -12.13 -22.90 -29.46
CA PHE A 646 -13.04 -22.28 -30.43
C PHE A 646 -12.39 -22.00 -31.79
N GLN A 647 -11.05 -22.04 -31.88
CA GLN A 647 -10.27 -21.60 -33.04
C GLN A 647 -10.60 -20.16 -33.43
N ASN A 648 -10.56 -19.25 -32.45
CA ASN A 648 -10.76 -17.82 -32.63
C ASN A 648 -9.64 -17.00 -31.94
N ASP A 649 -9.61 -15.69 -32.13
CA ASP A 649 -8.54 -14.78 -31.63
C ASP A 649 -9.03 -13.77 -30.58
N GLN A 650 -10.29 -13.86 -30.18
CA GLN A 650 -10.92 -12.94 -29.23
C GLN A 650 -12.04 -13.62 -28.44
N TRP A 651 -11.64 -14.45 -27.45
CA TRP A 651 -12.59 -15.00 -26.48
C TRP A 651 -13.12 -13.94 -25.50
N VAL A 652 -12.27 -13.02 -25.06
CA VAL A 652 -12.65 -11.91 -24.15
C VAL A 652 -12.27 -10.58 -24.78
N LYS A 653 -13.22 -9.62 -24.72
CA LYS A 653 -13.00 -8.27 -25.21
C LYS A 653 -12.30 -7.36 -24.19
N TYR A 654 -12.79 -7.33 -22.95
CA TYR A 654 -12.29 -6.48 -21.88
C TYR A 654 -11.93 -7.30 -20.63
N PHE A 655 -10.66 -7.24 -20.22
CA PHE A 655 -10.22 -7.75 -18.93
C PHE A 655 -10.13 -6.62 -17.91
N LEU A 656 -10.79 -6.78 -16.75
CA LEU A 656 -10.71 -5.81 -15.66
C LEU A 656 -10.11 -6.48 -14.43
N HIS A 657 -8.93 -6.02 -14.00
CA HIS A 657 -8.21 -6.59 -12.86
C HIS A 657 -8.18 -5.65 -11.66
N SER A 658 -8.66 -6.10 -10.51
CA SER A 658 -8.60 -5.32 -9.28
C SER A 658 -7.16 -5.24 -8.76
N GLY A 659 -6.79 -4.08 -8.21
CA GLY A 659 -5.48 -3.89 -7.59
C GLY A 659 -5.33 -4.65 -6.28
N HIS A 660 -4.07 -4.90 -5.88
CA HIS A 660 -3.77 -5.63 -4.65
C HIS A 660 -4.19 -4.85 -3.40
N LEU A 661 -4.37 -5.57 -2.29
CA LEU A 661 -4.52 -4.98 -0.96
C LEU A 661 -3.30 -5.37 -0.10
N THR A 662 -2.57 -4.38 0.40
CA THR A 662 -1.45 -4.56 1.34
C THR A 662 -1.89 -4.15 2.75
N ILE A 663 -1.18 -4.63 3.77
CA ILE A 663 -1.29 -4.15 5.16
C ILE A 663 0.10 -3.72 5.59
N GLU A 664 0.23 -2.45 5.99
CA GLU A 664 1.51 -1.87 6.44
C GLU A 664 2.65 -2.12 5.42
N GLY A 665 2.33 -2.02 4.13
CA GLY A 665 3.27 -2.26 3.03
C GLY A 665 3.62 -3.73 2.76
N CYS A 666 3.10 -4.68 3.54
CA CYS A 666 3.23 -6.11 3.27
C CYS A 666 2.02 -6.63 2.48
N LYS A 667 2.26 -7.46 1.46
CA LYS A 667 1.18 -8.16 0.75
C LYS A 667 0.46 -9.07 1.74
N MET A 668 -0.87 -8.93 1.83
CA MET A 668 -1.66 -9.90 2.58
C MET A 668 -1.61 -11.26 1.88
N SER A 669 -1.24 -12.29 2.63
CA SER A 669 -1.31 -13.66 2.13
C SER A 669 -1.78 -14.61 3.22
N LYS A 670 -2.57 -15.61 2.79
CA LYS A 670 -2.97 -16.72 3.65
C LYS A 670 -1.76 -17.57 4.09
N SER A 671 -0.66 -17.61 3.31
CA SER A 671 0.54 -18.36 3.67
C SER A 671 1.38 -17.70 4.77
N LEU A 672 1.40 -16.36 4.84
CA LEU A 672 2.11 -15.59 5.87
C LEU A 672 1.29 -15.37 7.15
N LYS A 673 0.03 -15.82 7.18
CA LYS A 673 -0.94 -15.62 8.28
C LYS A 673 -1.11 -14.16 8.71
N ASN A 674 -0.72 -13.22 7.86
CA ASN A 674 -0.89 -11.79 8.08
C ASN A 674 -2.07 -11.30 7.23
N PHE A 675 -3.26 -11.83 7.50
CA PHE A 675 -4.49 -11.38 6.86
C PHE A 675 -5.56 -11.10 7.89
N ILE A 676 -6.41 -10.13 7.57
CA ILE A 676 -7.59 -9.82 8.36
C ILE A 676 -8.78 -10.46 7.66
N SER A 677 -9.48 -11.36 8.36
CA SER A 677 -10.71 -11.95 7.82
C SER A 677 -11.79 -10.88 7.66
N ILE A 678 -12.71 -11.06 6.73
CA ILE A 678 -13.82 -10.09 6.52
C ILE A 678 -14.64 -9.98 7.80
N THR A 679 -14.95 -11.10 8.44
CA THR A 679 -15.64 -11.13 9.73
C THR A 679 -14.90 -10.33 10.81
N ASP A 680 -13.57 -10.42 10.89
CA ASP A 680 -12.78 -9.68 11.87
C ASP A 680 -12.70 -8.17 11.55
N ALA A 681 -12.62 -7.81 10.27
CA ALA A 681 -12.70 -6.41 9.84
C ALA A 681 -14.07 -5.80 10.18
N LEU A 682 -15.16 -6.55 9.98
CA LEU A 682 -16.53 -6.12 10.27
C LEU A 682 -16.84 -5.94 11.77
N LYS A 683 -16.00 -6.51 12.65
CA LYS A 683 -16.08 -6.20 14.09
C LYS A 683 -15.60 -4.77 14.40
N GLN A 684 -14.65 -4.26 13.62
CA GLN A 684 -14.03 -2.96 13.84
C GLN A 684 -14.68 -1.85 12.99
N HIS A 685 -15.11 -2.18 11.78
CA HIS A 685 -15.65 -1.23 10.80
C HIS A 685 -16.95 -1.76 10.21
N THR A 686 -17.84 -0.87 9.79
CA THR A 686 -19.06 -1.27 9.10
C THR A 686 -18.77 -1.63 7.64
N ALA A 687 -19.63 -2.45 7.03
CA ALA A 687 -19.53 -2.77 5.59
C ALA A 687 -19.52 -1.50 4.72
N ARG A 688 -20.33 -0.51 5.10
CA ARG A 688 -20.38 0.80 4.45
C ARG A 688 -19.04 1.55 4.55
N GLN A 689 -18.36 1.51 5.69
CA GLN A 689 -17.06 2.15 5.87
C GLN A 689 -15.99 1.50 4.99
N LEU A 690 -15.96 0.17 4.92
CA LEU A 690 -15.04 -0.56 4.04
C LEU A 690 -15.33 -0.26 2.56
N ARG A 691 -16.60 -0.17 2.18
CA ARG A 691 -16.99 0.21 0.82
C ARG A 691 -16.61 1.66 0.48
N LEU A 692 -16.81 2.61 1.40
CA LEU A 692 -16.36 3.99 1.23
C LEU A 692 -14.84 4.09 1.13
N LEU A 693 -14.09 3.28 1.89
CA LEU A 693 -12.64 3.17 1.70
C LEU A 693 -12.31 2.83 0.25
N PHE A 694 -12.94 1.79 -0.30
CA PHE A 694 -12.64 1.37 -1.67
C PHE A 694 -13.11 2.37 -2.73
N LEU A 695 -14.24 3.06 -2.54
CA LEU A 695 -14.71 4.10 -3.45
C LEU A 695 -13.79 5.34 -3.51
N LEU A 696 -13.07 5.62 -2.42
CA LEU A 696 -12.13 6.75 -2.32
C LEU A 696 -10.77 6.46 -2.96
N HIS A 697 -10.55 5.25 -3.49
CA HIS A 697 -9.32 4.83 -4.13
C HIS A 697 -9.62 4.23 -5.50
N SER A 698 -8.71 4.35 -6.46
CA SER A 698 -8.90 3.70 -7.76
C SER A 698 -9.05 2.19 -7.59
N TRP A 699 -9.94 1.55 -8.35
CA TRP A 699 -10.26 0.12 -8.18
C TRP A 699 -9.16 -0.83 -8.70
N ASN A 700 -8.39 -0.38 -9.68
CA ASN A 700 -7.31 -1.14 -10.32
C ASN A 700 -5.93 -0.95 -9.65
N ASP A 701 -5.80 0.04 -8.76
CA ASP A 701 -4.54 0.34 -8.08
C ASP A 701 -4.38 -0.45 -6.78
N THR A 702 -3.12 -0.65 -6.38
CA THR A 702 -2.79 -1.23 -5.08
C THR A 702 -3.20 -0.28 -3.95
N LEU A 703 -3.92 -0.81 -2.97
CA LEU A 703 -4.37 -0.08 -1.78
C LEU A 703 -3.64 -0.60 -0.54
N ASP A 704 -3.11 0.29 0.28
CA ASP A 704 -2.59 -0.06 1.61
C ASP A 704 -3.66 0.12 2.67
N TYR A 705 -4.10 -1.00 3.25
CA TYR A 705 -5.08 -1.03 4.32
C TYR A 705 -4.40 -0.81 5.68
N GLY A 706 -4.86 0.22 6.37
CA GLY A 706 -4.41 0.55 7.71
C GLY A 706 -5.21 1.69 8.32
N SER A 707 -4.90 2.03 9.57
CA SER A 707 -5.63 3.06 10.34
C SER A 707 -5.72 4.41 9.62
N ASN A 708 -4.67 4.80 8.90
CA ASN A 708 -4.63 6.07 8.15
C ASN A 708 -5.61 6.07 6.97
N SER A 709 -5.60 4.99 6.16
CA SER A 709 -6.52 4.84 5.02
C SER A 709 -7.99 4.82 5.46
N MET A 710 -8.28 4.11 6.56
CA MET A 710 -9.63 4.06 7.15
C MET A 710 -10.07 5.40 7.75
N GLU A 711 -9.16 6.20 8.29
CA GLU A 711 -9.51 7.53 8.82
C GLU A 711 -10.12 8.44 7.73
N GLY A 712 -9.65 8.32 6.49
CA GLY A 712 -10.23 9.01 5.34
C GLY A 712 -11.69 8.61 5.10
N ALA A 713 -11.96 7.31 5.06
CA ALA A 713 -13.32 6.77 4.88
C ALA A 713 -14.27 7.17 6.00
N LEU A 714 -13.81 7.09 7.26
CA LEU A 714 -14.60 7.47 8.45
C LEU A 714 -14.95 8.97 8.44
N LYS A 715 -13.99 9.84 8.09
CA LYS A 715 -14.24 11.28 7.95
C LYS A 715 -15.26 11.57 6.84
N TYR A 716 -15.16 10.85 5.73
CA TYR A 716 -16.07 11.02 4.59
C TYR A 716 -17.49 10.56 4.92
N GLU A 717 -17.65 9.41 5.59
CA GLU A 717 -18.94 8.96 6.10
C GLU A 717 -19.58 9.98 7.05
N LYS A 718 -18.79 10.50 7.99
CA LYS A 718 -19.24 11.51 8.94
C LYS A 718 -19.71 12.78 8.24
N LEU A 719 -18.97 13.26 7.24
CA LEU A 719 -19.38 14.41 6.41
C LEU A 719 -20.74 14.19 5.76
N LEU A 720 -20.94 13.01 5.15
CA LEU A 720 -22.22 12.64 4.53
C LEU A 720 -23.35 12.60 5.56
N GLN A 721 -23.11 11.94 6.69
CA GLN A 721 -24.10 11.79 7.74
C GLN A 721 -24.52 13.14 8.34
N GLU A 722 -23.56 14.02 8.66
CA GLU A 722 -23.83 15.36 9.17
C GLU A 722 -24.62 16.20 8.17
N PHE A 723 -24.28 16.10 6.89
CA PHE A 723 -25.02 16.75 5.81
C PHE A 723 -26.46 16.25 5.75
N PHE A 724 -26.70 14.93 5.67
CA PHE A 724 -28.04 14.38 5.59
C PHE A 724 -28.90 14.73 6.81
N LEU A 725 -28.35 14.65 8.03
CA LEU A 725 -29.06 15.02 9.25
C LEU A 725 -29.44 16.51 9.27
N THR A 726 -28.56 17.37 8.76
CA THR A 726 -28.82 18.81 8.64
C THR A 726 -29.97 19.06 7.66
N ILE A 727 -29.95 18.41 6.50
CA ILE A 727 -31.02 18.54 5.49
C ILE A 727 -32.34 18.00 6.06
N GLN A 728 -32.35 16.80 6.63
CA GLN A 728 -33.55 16.21 7.24
C GLN A 728 -34.14 17.14 8.32
N SER A 729 -33.32 17.80 9.14
CA SER A 729 -33.80 18.78 10.11
C SER A 729 -34.48 19.99 9.45
N ILE A 730 -33.87 20.55 8.40
CA ILE A 730 -34.48 21.63 7.60
C ILE A 730 -35.80 21.18 6.98
N LEU A 731 -35.84 19.95 6.46
CA LEU A 731 -37.05 19.34 5.88
C LEU A 731 -38.14 19.03 6.92
N ARG A 732 -37.82 18.93 8.21
CA ARG A 732 -38.84 18.82 9.26
C ARG A 732 -39.41 20.18 9.66
N ASN A 733 -38.59 21.22 9.60
CA ASN A 733 -38.94 22.56 10.10
C ASN A 733 -39.49 23.51 9.02
N THR A 734 -39.58 23.06 7.77
CA THR A 734 -40.14 23.84 6.65
C THR A 734 -41.44 23.23 6.15
N ALA A 735 -42.38 24.06 5.69
CA ALA A 735 -43.65 23.59 5.16
C ALA A 735 -43.44 22.64 3.97
N SER A 736 -44.04 21.46 4.03
CA SER A 736 -43.94 20.42 3.00
C SER A 736 -45.01 20.54 1.90
N THR A 737 -46.13 21.22 2.19
CA THR A 737 -47.28 21.35 1.28
C THR A 737 -47.87 22.77 1.31
N GLY A 738 -48.69 23.08 0.31
CA GLY A 738 -49.35 24.38 0.17
C GLY A 738 -48.44 25.49 -0.36
N ILE A 739 -48.95 26.71 -0.39
CA ILE A 739 -48.23 27.89 -0.92
C ILE A 739 -46.94 28.15 -0.14
N ALA A 740 -46.94 27.88 1.18
CA ALA A 740 -45.77 28.06 2.05
C ALA A 740 -44.62 27.10 1.74
N ALA A 741 -44.84 26.01 0.99
CA ALA A 741 -43.76 25.15 0.52
C ALA A 741 -43.02 25.75 -0.70
N PHE A 742 -43.69 26.63 -1.45
CA PHE A 742 -43.13 27.24 -2.65
C PHE A 742 -42.35 28.51 -2.32
N HIS A 743 -41.06 28.49 -2.63
CA HIS A 743 -40.17 29.64 -2.47
C HIS A 743 -39.56 30.01 -3.82
N LYS A 744 -39.68 31.29 -4.20
CA LYS A 744 -39.04 31.84 -5.39
C LYS A 744 -37.52 31.70 -5.26
N TRP A 745 -36.87 31.30 -6.35
CA TRP A 745 -35.41 31.26 -6.41
C TRP A 745 -34.83 32.67 -6.56
N ASN A 746 -33.85 32.98 -5.71
CA ASN A 746 -33.00 34.16 -5.82
C ASN A 746 -31.71 33.77 -6.57
N PRO A 747 -30.81 34.73 -6.86
CA PRO A 747 -29.55 34.42 -7.54
C PRO A 747 -28.72 33.34 -6.83
N GLU A 748 -28.87 33.19 -5.51
CA GLU A 748 -28.18 32.20 -4.70
C GLU A 748 -28.69 30.78 -4.96
N GLU A 749 -30.02 30.55 -4.98
CA GLU A 749 -30.60 29.26 -5.35
C GLU A 749 -30.30 28.89 -6.81
N VAL A 750 -30.30 29.89 -7.71
CA VAL A 750 -29.92 29.67 -9.12
C VAL A 750 -28.46 29.22 -9.21
N SER A 751 -27.56 29.84 -8.45
CA SER A 751 -26.14 29.48 -8.39
C SER A 751 -25.93 28.09 -7.80
N LEU A 752 -26.58 27.76 -6.68
CA LEU A 752 -26.49 26.44 -6.05
C LEU A 752 -27.09 25.34 -6.94
N ASN A 753 -28.20 25.60 -7.61
CA ASN A 753 -28.76 24.66 -8.57
C ASN A 753 -27.85 24.47 -9.79
N LYS A 754 -27.19 25.53 -10.27
CA LYS A 754 -26.15 25.41 -11.30
C LYS A 754 -25.03 24.48 -10.82
N ARG A 755 -24.55 24.67 -9.58
CA ARG A 755 -23.54 23.78 -9.00
C ARG A 755 -23.99 22.31 -8.96
N LEU A 756 -25.25 22.04 -8.62
CA LEU A 756 -25.80 20.67 -8.69
C LEU A 756 -25.77 20.09 -10.12
N MET A 757 -26.09 20.89 -11.15
CA MET A 757 -26.05 20.43 -12.54
C MET A 757 -24.62 20.22 -13.04
N ASP A 758 -23.69 21.10 -12.65
CA ASP A 758 -22.27 20.96 -12.96
C ASP A 758 -21.71 19.69 -12.29
N THR A 759 -22.01 19.45 -11.00
CA THR A 759 -21.63 18.22 -10.30
C THR A 759 -22.20 16.97 -10.98
N ARG A 760 -23.44 16.97 -11.47
CA ARG A 760 -23.99 15.83 -12.25
C ARG A 760 -23.19 15.56 -13.51
N THR A 761 -22.77 16.61 -14.20
CA THR A 761 -21.98 16.51 -15.43
C THR A 761 -20.57 16.00 -15.13
N ASN A 762 -19.93 16.51 -14.09
CA ASN A 762 -18.58 16.08 -13.70
C ASN A 762 -18.56 14.65 -13.15
N VAL A 763 -19.55 14.27 -12.36
CA VAL A 763 -19.72 12.87 -11.91
C VAL A 763 -19.92 11.95 -13.12
N HIS A 764 -20.72 12.34 -14.10
CA HIS A 764 -20.89 11.57 -15.34
C HIS A 764 -19.55 11.39 -16.07
N ALA A 765 -18.79 12.47 -16.24
CA ALA A 765 -17.48 12.43 -16.90
C ALA A 765 -16.49 11.52 -16.16
N ALA A 766 -16.42 11.62 -14.83
CA ALA A 766 -15.58 10.75 -14.00
C ALA A 766 -15.96 9.27 -14.12
N LEU A 767 -17.26 8.96 -14.10
CA LEU A 767 -17.72 7.57 -14.27
C LEU A 767 -17.51 7.03 -15.69
N CYS A 768 -17.47 7.90 -16.71
CA CYS A 768 -17.11 7.49 -18.07
C CYS A 768 -15.61 7.18 -18.18
N ASP A 769 -14.75 7.81 -17.37
CA ASP A 769 -13.31 7.58 -17.36
C ASP A 769 -12.95 6.44 -16.39
N ASN A 770 -12.94 5.20 -16.91
CA ASN A 770 -12.55 4.01 -16.16
C ASN A 770 -13.29 3.83 -14.81
N VAL A 771 -14.52 4.35 -14.70
CA VAL A 771 -15.32 4.33 -13.47
C VAL A 771 -14.56 4.98 -12.29
N ASP A 772 -14.05 6.20 -12.47
CA ASP A 772 -13.37 6.96 -11.42
C ASP A 772 -14.35 7.41 -10.32
N THR A 773 -14.53 6.53 -9.34
CA THR A 773 -15.39 6.79 -8.17
C THR A 773 -14.80 7.81 -7.22
N LYS A 774 -13.46 7.96 -7.19
CA LYS A 774 -12.79 8.91 -6.30
C LYS A 774 -13.13 10.33 -6.71
N THR A 775 -12.93 10.67 -7.99
CA THR A 775 -13.27 11.99 -8.53
C THR A 775 -14.77 12.25 -8.42
N ALA A 776 -15.61 11.24 -8.67
CA ALA A 776 -17.05 11.37 -8.47
C ALA A 776 -17.43 11.72 -7.02
N LEU A 777 -16.77 11.13 -6.02
CA LEU A 777 -16.98 11.46 -4.62
C LEU A 777 -16.40 12.83 -4.25
N ASP A 778 -15.26 13.24 -4.80
CA ASP A 778 -14.73 14.58 -4.55
C ASP A 778 -15.67 15.68 -5.08
N GLU A 779 -16.33 15.47 -6.23
CA GLU A 779 -17.39 16.37 -6.72
C GLU A 779 -18.61 16.43 -5.78
N VAL A 780 -18.98 15.30 -5.17
CA VAL A 780 -20.02 15.26 -4.13
C VAL A 780 -19.60 16.07 -2.90
N ARG A 781 -18.34 15.95 -2.47
CA ARG A 781 -17.78 16.71 -1.35
C ARG A 781 -17.88 18.21 -1.60
N GLU A 782 -17.55 18.67 -2.80
CA GLU A 782 -17.65 20.08 -3.15
C GLU A 782 -19.10 20.57 -3.21
N LEU A 783 -20.04 19.74 -3.69
CA LEU A 783 -21.47 20.07 -3.66
C LEU A 783 -22.00 20.19 -2.21
N ILE A 784 -21.55 19.32 -1.31
CA ILE A 784 -21.87 19.39 0.13
C ILE A 784 -21.32 20.69 0.73
N LYS A 785 -20.07 21.05 0.44
CA LYS A 785 -19.47 22.32 0.89
C LYS A 785 -20.28 23.53 0.42
N ALA A 786 -20.63 23.59 -0.87
CA ALA A 786 -21.45 24.67 -1.42
C ALA A 786 -22.83 24.74 -0.74
N SER A 787 -23.45 23.59 -0.49
CA SER A 787 -24.74 23.50 0.21
C SER A 787 -24.64 23.97 1.67
N ASN A 788 -23.57 23.62 2.38
CA ASN A 788 -23.35 24.05 3.76
C ASN A 788 -23.09 25.56 3.85
N ILE A 789 -22.36 26.15 2.90
CA ILE A 789 -22.19 27.60 2.81
C ILE A 789 -23.54 28.29 2.63
N TYR A 790 -24.38 27.79 1.72
CA TYR A 790 -25.75 28.28 1.51
C TYR A 790 -26.60 28.18 2.79
N ILE A 791 -26.62 27.02 3.45
CA ILE A 791 -27.37 26.79 4.69
C ILE A 791 -26.90 27.74 5.80
N ASN A 792 -25.59 27.88 5.98
CA ASN A 792 -25.02 28.74 7.02
C ASN A 792 -25.34 30.21 6.79
N LYS A 793 -25.31 30.67 5.53
CA LYS A 793 -25.69 32.04 5.20
C LYS A 793 -27.15 32.33 5.54
N HIS A 794 -28.07 31.45 5.14
CA HIS A 794 -29.49 31.56 5.50
C HIS A 794 -29.71 31.55 7.01
N LYS A 795 -28.93 30.76 7.75
CA LYS A 795 -28.94 30.75 9.21
C LYS A 795 -28.50 32.10 9.79
N THR A 796 -27.42 32.70 9.27
CA THR A 796 -26.93 34.02 9.70
C THR A 796 -27.93 35.13 9.37
N ASP A 797 -28.51 35.09 8.18
CA ASP A 797 -29.48 36.08 7.71
C ASP A 797 -30.89 35.88 8.32
N LYS A 798 -31.08 34.82 9.11
CA LYS A 798 -32.37 34.41 9.71
C LYS A 798 -33.48 34.24 8.66
N THR A 799 -33.11 33.74 7.50
CA THR A 799 -34.04 33.44 6.40
C THR A 799 -34.18 31.92 6.22
N LEU A 800 -35.29 31.49 5.65
CA LEU A 800 -35.53 30.07 5.40
C LEU A 800 -34.80 29.63 4.12
N PRO A 801 -33.99 28.56 4.17
CA PRO A 801 -33.39 28.00 2.96
C PRO A 801 -34.44 27.30 2.10
N ASN A 802 -34.16 27.17 0.81
CA ASN A 802 -35.06 26.52 -0.14
C ASN A 802 -35.11 25.00 0.10
N ARG A 803 -36.23 24.56 0.69
CA ARG A 803 -36.52 23.15 0.99
C ARG A 803 -36.29 22.22 -0.21
N MET A 804 -36.90 22.54 -1.35
CA MET A 804 -36.95 21.64 -2.50
C MET A 804 -35.58 21.46 -3.15
N LEU A 805 -34.80 22.54 -3.24
CA LEU A 805 -33.43 22.49 -3.78
C LEU A 805 -32.53 21.61 -2.91
N LEU A 806 -32.55 21.80 -1.59
CA LEU A 806 -31.80 21.01 -0.63
C LEU A 806 -32.22 19.53 -0.64
N GLN A 807 -33.53 19.26 -0.74
CA GLN A 807 -34.06 17.90 -0.89
C GLN A 807 -33.54 17.24 -2.18
N ASN A 808 -33.53 17.95 -3.30
CA ASN A 808 -33.03 17.42 -4.58
C ASN A 808 -31.55 17.07 -4.53
N ILE A 809 -30.73 17.91 -3.87
CA ILE A 809 -29.30 17.65 -3.66
C ILE A 809 -29.11 16.40 -2.82
N ALA A 810 -29.78 16.31 -1.67
CA ALA A 810 -29.65 15.17 -0.77
C ALA A 810 -30.15 13.87 -1.40
N THR A 811 -31.24 13.93 -2.18
CA THR A 811 -31.76 12.78 -2.94
C THR A 811 -30.77 12.32 -4.01
N TYR A 812 -30.15 13.26 -4.73
CA TYR A 812 -29.13 12.93 -5.73
C TYR A 812 -27.93 12.20 -5.11
N ILE A 813 -27.38 12.72 -4.00
CA ILE A 813 -26.26 12.09 -3.30
C ILE A 813 -26.67 10.72 -2.74
N THR A 814 -27.88 10.61 -2.17
CA THR A 814 -28.42 9.34 -1.66
C THR A 814 -28.51 8.31 -2.78
N ASN A 815 -29.04 8.67 -3.95
CA ASN A 815 -29.15 7.75 -5.09
C ASN A 815 -27.79 7.32 -5.62
N LEU A 816 -26.80 8.21 -5.64
CA LEU A 816 -25.44 7.88 -6.04
C LEU A 816 -24.80 6.86 -5.06
N LEU A 817 -24.96 7.08 -3.76
CA LEU A 817 -24.45 6.15 -2.73
C LEU A 817 -25.19 4.81 -2.73
N LYS A 818 -26.49 4.79 -3.02
CA LYS A 818 -27.26 3.56 -3.26
C LYS A 818 -26.70 2.77 -4.44
N MET A 819 -26.46 3.46 -5.56
CA MET A 819 -25.86 2.83 -6.74
C MET A 819 -24.48 2.26 -6.44
N PHE A 820 -23.64 2.96 -5.66
CA PHE A 820 -22.36 2.40 -5.22
C PHE A 820 -22.47 1.26 -4.18
N GLY A 821 -23.69 0.91 -3.74
CA GLY A 821 -23.93 -0.11 -2.71
C GLY A 821 -23.64 0.34 -1.28
N ALA A 822 -23.37 1.63 -1.04
CA ALA A 822 -23.11 2.18 0.29
C ALA A 822 -24.40 2.35 1.13
N ILE A 823 -25.58 2.27 0.50
CA ILE A 823 -26.89 2.30 1.13
C ILE A 823 -27.69 1.08 0.66
N GLU A 824 -28.16 0.27 1.60
CA GLU A 824 -28.84 -1.01 1.33
C GLU A 824 -30.36 -0.86 1.17
N THR A 825 -30.95 0.15 1.81
CA THR A 825 -32.40 0.30 1.95
C THR A 825 -32.97 1.37 1.03
N ASP A 826 -34.29 1.33 0.82
CA ASP A 826 -35.03 2.31 0.02
C ASP A 826 -35.22 3.69 0.71
N GLU A 827 -34.27 4.09 1.55
CA GLU A 827 -34.29 5.38 2.24
C GLU A 827 -34.43 6.55 1.27
N SER A 828 -35.32 7.49 1.57
CA SER A 828 -35.51 8.65 0.71
C SER A 828 -34.28 9.59 0.74
N ILE A 829 -33.67 9.76 1.91
CA ILE A 829 -32.52 10.64 2.13
C ILE A 829 -31.60 10.06 3.20
N GLY A 830 -30.33 9.85 2.82
CA GLY A 830 -29.24 9.55 3.73
C GLY A 830 -29.13 8.08 4.12
N PHE A 831 -28.36 7.83 5.18
CA PHE A 831 -28.10 6.49 5.68
C PHE A 831 -29.25 5.97 6.55
N PRO A 832 -29.60 4.68 6.46
CA PRO A 832 -30.62 4.08 7.33
C PRO A 832 -30.18 4.10 8.79
N ILE A 833 -31.15 4.25 9.68
CA ILE A 833 -30.96 4.09 11.12
C ILE A 833 -31.25 2.63 11.47
N ALA A 834 -30.28 1.94 12.08
CA ALA A 834 -30.40 0.52 12.37
C ALA A 834 -31.65 0.24 13.25
N GLY A 835 -32.49 -0.72 12.83
CA GLY A 835 -33.62 -1.24 13.61
C GLY A 835 -35.02 -0.73 13.26
N THR A 836 -35.20 0.13 12.25
CA THR A 836 -36.53 0.64 11.86
C THR A 836 -37.10 -0.06 10.64
N GLN A 837 -37.69 -1.25 10.85
CA GLN A 837 -38.68 -1.78 9.90
C GLN A 837 -40.04 -1.11 10.16
N SER A 838 -40.56 -0.42 9.15
CA SER A 838 -42.00 -0.14 8.88
C SER A 838 -42.80 0.81 9.78
N VAL A 839 -42.27 1.33 10.89
CA VAL A 839 -42.95 2.38 11.69
C VAL A 839 -42.03 3.59 11.82
N ASN A 840 -42.53 4.77 11.45
CA ASN A 840 -41.81 6.04 11.55
C ASN A 840 -41.73 6.46 13.04
N ILE A 841 -40.92 5.74 13.82
CA ILE A 841 -40.70 5.99 15.25
C ILE A 841 -40.21 7.43 15.44
N GLU A 842 -39.41 7.94 14.50
CA GLU A 842 -39.01 9.35 14.49
C GLU A 842 -40.21 10.28 14.52
N GLU A 843 -41.17 10.12 13.60
CA GLU A 843 -42.37 10.95 13.51
C GLU A 843 -43.24 10.86 14.78
N THR A 844 -43.25 9.69 15.42
CA THR A 844 -44.00 9.46 16.66
C THR A 844 -43.33 10.12 17.88
N VAL A 845 -42.00 10.08 17.96
CA VAL A 845 -41.22 10.54 19.12
C VAL A 845 -40.84 12.02 19.00
N MET A 846 -40.84 12.58 17.78
CA MET A 846 -40.44 13.96 17.49
C MET A 846 -41.18 15.03 18.33
N PRO A 847 -42.52 14.98 18.51
CA PRO A 847 -43.21 16.00 19.31
C PRO A 847 -42.77 16.02 20.77
N TYR A 848 -42.49 14.85 21.35
CA TYR A 848 -42.02 14.71 22.72
C TYR A 848 -40.59 15.24 22.88
N LEU A 849 -39.71 14.93 21.93
CA LEU A 849 -38.34 15.43 21.92
C LEU A 849 -38.27 16.94 21.71
N GLN A 850 -39.14 17.52 20.87
CA GLN A 850 -39.25 18.97 20.72
C GLN A 850 -39.69 19.65 22.01
N ALA A 851 -40.73 19.12 22.67
CA ALA A 851 -41.19 19.65 23.96
C ALA A 851 -40.11 19.55 25.03
N PHE A 852 -39.37 18.43 25.07
CA PHE A 852 -38.26 18.24 25.99
C PHE A 852 -37.10 19.20 25.72
N ALA A 853 -36.72 19.38 24.45
CA ALA A 853 -35.67 20.30 24.04
C ALA A 853 -36.00 21.74 24.46
N GLN A 854 -37.23 22.19 24.20
CA GLN A 854 -37.70 23.53 24.61
C GLN A 854 -37.69 23.71 26.13
N PHE A 855 -38.14 22.70 26.88
CA PHE A 855 -38.08 22.71 28.34
C PHE A 855 -36.63 22.82 28.83
N ARG A 856 -35.73 21.99 28.29
CA ARG A 856 -34.30 22.01 28.61
C ARG A 856 -33.65 23.36 28.28
N ASP A 857 -33.97 23.94 27.13
CA ASP A 857 -33.45 25.25 26.69
C ASP A 857 -33.86 26.36 27.67
N THR A 858 -35.13 26.34 28.09
CA THR A 858 -35.65 27.27 29.09
C THR A 858 -34.92 27.11 30.43
N VAL A 859 -34.74 25.88 30.89
CA VAL A 859 -34.01 25.57 32.14
C VAL A 859 -32.55 26.00 32.05
N ARG A 860 -31.88 25.72 30.92
CA ARG A 860 -30.49 26.11 30.64
C ARG A 860 -30.34 27.63 30.66
N GLN A 861 -31.24 28.36 30.03
CA GLN A 861 -31.21 29.83 29.98
C GLN A 861 -31.32 30.44 31.38
N VAL A 862 -32.28 29.98 32.20
CA VAL A 862 -32.42 30.41 33.59
C VAL A 862 -31.17 30.07 34.40
N ALA A 863 -30.60 28.88 34.21
CA ALA A 863 -29.38 28.46 34.91
C ALA A 863 -28.14 29.29 34.51
N ILE A 864 -28.03 29.74 33.26
CA ILE A 864 -26.98 30.66 32.80
C ILE A 864 -27.15 32.03 33.47
N GLU A 865 -28.35 32.60 33.42
CA GLU A 865 -28.68 33.90 34.01
C GLU A 865 -28.42 33.94 35.53
N GLN A 866 -28.78 32.86 36.22
CA GLN A 866 -28.57 32.72 37.66
C GLN A 866 -27.21 32.10 38.05
N LYS A 867 -26.36 31.76 37.07
CA LYS A 867 -25.03 31.13 37.25
C LYS A 867 -25.06 29.82 38.06
N ILE A 868 -26.11 29.01 37.91
CA ILE A 868 -26.30 27.75 38.65
C ILE A 868 -25.57 26.61 37.93
N LYS A 869 -24.28 26.44 38.23
CA LYS A 869 -23.43 25.40 37.61
C LYS A 869 -23.97 23.96 37.70
N PRO A 870 -24.53 23.47 38.82
CA PRO A 870 -25.01 22.08 38.91
C PRO A 870 -26.12 21.76 37.90
N VAL A 871 -27.00 22.71 37.61
CA VAL A 871 -28.09 22.53 36.64
C VAL A 871 -27.54 22.48 35.22
N LEU A 872 -26.52 23.28 34.90
CA LEU A 872 -25.84 23.22 33.61
C LEU A 872 -25.17 21.86 33.40
N ILE A 873 -24.51 21.31 34.43
CA ILE A 873 -23.93 19.96 34.39
C ILE A 873 -25.00 18.90 34.10
N GLN A 874 -26.18 19.00 34.72
CA GLN A 874 -27.28 18.07 34.45
C GLN A 874 -27.85 18.22 33.03
N CYS A 875 -27.95 19.44 32.52
CA CYS A 875 -28.33 19.69 31.12
C CYS A 875 -27.32 19.08 30.15
N ASP A 876 -26.02 19.21 30.45
CA ASP A 876 -24.93 18.62 29.68
C ASP A 876 -24.94 17.08 29.77
N GLU A 877 -25.22 16.49 30.94
CA GLU A 877 -25.31 15.04 31.10
C GLU A 877 -26.42 14.44 30.24
N VAL A 878 -27.60 15.09 30.22
CA VAL A 878 -28.69 14.64 29.36
C VAL A 878 -28.35 14.80 27.88
N ARG A 879 -27.73 15.93 27.48
CA ARG A 879 -27.35 16.20 26.08
C ARG A 879 -26.27 15.26 25.56
N ASN A 880 -25.24 15.01 26.37
CA ASN A 880 -24.01 14.35 25.93
C ASN A 880 -23.99 12.84 26.23
N ARG A 881 -24.81 12.36 27.17
CA ARG A 881 -24.83 10.95 27.59
C ARG A 881 -26.19 10.29 27.44
N VAL A 882 -27.23 10.83 28.07
CA VAL A 882 -28.55 10.16 28.13
C VAL A 882 -29.25 10.12 26.77
N LEU A 883 -29.39 11.25 26.09
CA LEU A 883 -30.05 11.29 24.77
C LEU A 883 -29.25 10.51 23.70
N PRO A 884 -27.90 10.60 23.64
CA PRO A 884 -27.13 9.82 22.69
C PRO A 884 -27.22 8.30 22.91
N ASP A 885 -27.35 7.82 24.16
CA ASP A 885 -27.62 6.40 24.47
C ASP A 885 -28.98 5.92 23.93
N LEU A 886 -29.90 6.85 23.69
CA LEU A 886 -31.22 6.61 23.09
C LEU A 886 -31.25 6.89 21.58
N GLY A 887 -30.10 7.16 20.96
CA GLY A 887 -30.01 7.46 19.52
C GLY A 887 -30.39 8.89 19.13
N VAL A 888 -30.38 9.83 20.08
CA VAL A 888 -30.74 11.23 19.84
C VAL A 888 -29.57 12.15 20.17
N ARG A 889 -29.08 12.90 19.18
CA ARG A 889 -28.16 14.02 19.41
C ARG A 889 -28.92 15.34 19.44
N LEU A 890 -28.55 16.18 20.39
CA LEU A 890 -29.16 17.49 20.58
C LEU A 890 -28.07 18.56 20.50
N GLU A 891 -28.18 19.44 19.51
CA GLU A 891 -27.21 20.50 19.22
C GLU A 891 -27.77 21.87 19.60
N ASP A 892 -27.09 22.54 20.53
CA ASP A 892 -27.47 23.86 20.99
C ASP A 892 -27.27 24.90 19.87
N GLN A 893 -28.18 25.86 19.74
CA GLN A 893 -28.04 26.99 18.84
C GLN A 893 -28.14 28.31 19.60
N ASP A 894 -27.38 29.31 19.15
CA ASP A 894 -27.45 30.66 19.71
C ASP A 894 -28.79 31.32 19.33
N ASN A 895 -29.62 31.60 20.34
CA ASN A 895 -30.95 32.24 20.20
C ASN A 895 -31.95 31.48 19.30
N ALA A 896 -31.84 30.16 19.18
CA ALA A 896 -32.80 29.31 18.48
C ALA A 896 -33.02 27.97 19.23
N PRO A 897 -34.14 27.27 19.01
CA PRO A 897 -34.38 25.96 19.61
C PRO A 897 -33.28 24.96 19.23
N ALA A 898 -32.92 24.08 20.17
CA ALA A 898 -31.93 23.05 19.90
C ALA A 898 -32.32 22.14 18.71
N VAL A 899 -31.32 21.79 17.88
CA VAL A 899 -31.51 20.91 16.73
C VAL A 899 -31.43 19.46 17.18
N ILE A 900 -32.41 18.66 16.76
CA ILE A 900 -32.53 17.26 17.12
C ILE A 900 -32.16 16.40 15.91
N LYS A 901 -31.20 15.50 16.10
CA LYS A 901 -30.68 14.57 15.10
C LYS A 901 -30.84 13.14 15.61
N PHE A 902 -31.43 12.28 14.79
CA PHE A 902 -31.52 10.85 15.08
C PHE A 902 -30.31 10.13 14.51
N MET A 903 -29.76 9.19 15.27
CA MET A 903 -28.61 8.37 14.88
C MET A 903 -28.77 6.98 15.47
N ASP A 904 -28.10 6.01 14.88
CA ASP A 904 -28.06 4.67 15.46
C ASP A 904 -27.33 4.68 16.83
N PRO A 905 -27.96 4.21 17.92
CA PRO A 905 -27.35 4.16 19.25
C PRO A 905 -26.04 3.36 19.28
N GLU A 906 -25.97 2.28 18.50
CA GLU A 906 -24.80 1.41 18.46
C GLU A 906 -23.61 2.12 17.79
N THR A 907 -23.86 2.87 16.72
CA THR A 907 -22.88 3.75 16.09
C THR A 907 -22.35 4.79 17.08
N ILE A 908 -23.21 5.45 17.86
CA ILE A 908 -22.78 6.45 18.87
C ILE A 908 -21.95 5.81 19.99
N ARG A 909 -22.32 4.60 20.43
CA ARG A 909 -21.54 3.84 21.43
C ARG A 909 -20.15 3.51 20.90
N LYS A 910 -20.06 2.94 19.71
CA LYS A 910 -18.79 2.62 19.05
C LYS A 910 -17.93 3.86 18.82
N GLU A 911 -18.51 4.98 18.37
CA GLU A 911 -17.78 6.24 18.23
C GLU A 911 -17.15 6.71 19.55
N ARG A 912 -17.90 6.63 20.65
CA ARG A 912 -17.39 7.00 21.99
C ARG A 912 -16.32 6.05 22.49
N GLU A 913 -16.54 4.74 22.37
CA GLU A 913 -15.54 3.72 22.73
C GLU A 913 -14.26 3.92 21.93
N PHE A 914 -14.36 4.18 20.64
CA PHE A 914 -13.22 4.46 19.77
C PHE A 914 -12.53 5.78 20.15
N GLU A 915 -13.28 6.83 20.49
CA GLU A 915 -12.71 8.10 20.93
C GLU A 915 -12.01 7.99 22.30
N GLU A 916 -12.58 7.20 23.21
CA GLU A 916 -11.98 6.85 24.49
C GLU A 916 -10.71 6.02 24.31
N GLN A 917 -10.74 4.99 23.44
CA GLN A 917 -9.57 4.20 23.08
C GLN A 917 -8.48 5.09 22.47
N ARG A 918 -8.83 6.02 21.55
CA ARG A 918 -7.87 6.98 20.99
C ARG A 918 -7.29 7.92 22.04
N LYS A 919 -8.10 8.36 23.01
CA LYS A 919 -7.61 9.18 24.14
C LYS A 919 -6.64 8.38 25.00
N GLN A 920 -6.98 7.15 25.35
CA GLN A 920 -6.12 6.24 26.10
C GLN A 920 -4.82 5.92 25.34
N GLU A 921 -4.89 5.70 24.02
CA GLU A 921 -3.73 5.41 23.19
C GLU A 921 -2.83 6.65 23.02
N LYS A 922 -3.42 7.84 22.86
CA LYS A 922 -2.67 9.11 22.87
C LYS A 922 -2.00 9.36 24.22
N GLU A 923 -2.68 9.10 25.32
CA GLU A 923 -2.11 9.18 26.67
C GLU A 923 -1.00 8.14 26.87
N LYS A 924 -1.18 6.91 26.39
CA LYS A 924 -0.16 5.88 26.42
C LYS A 924 1.05 6.26 25.57
N LYS A 925 0.86 6.72 24.33
CA LYS A 925 1.94 7.22 23.46
C LYS A 925 2.69 8.39 24.11
N LYS A 926 1.97 9.31 24.76
CA LYS A 926 2.58 10.41 25.52
C LYS A 926 3.42 9.90 26.69
N LYS A 927 2.90 8.96 27.49
CA LYS A 927 3.64 8.31 28.59
C LYS A 927 4.84 7.52 28.10
N ASP A 928 4.72 6.79 26.99
CA ASP A 928 5.81 6.04 26.36
C ASP A 928 6.91 7.00 25.89
N GLN A 929 6.53 8.10 25.21
CA GLN A 929 7.48 9.13 24.78
C GLN A 929 8.18 9.82 25.95
N GLU A 930 7.44 10.14 27.02
CA GLU A 930 7.99 10.68 28.27
C GLU A 930 8.94 9.69 28.94
N ALA A 931 8.62 8.39 28.95
CA ALA A 931 9.47 7.33 29.49
C ALA A 931 10.75 7.12 28.66
N VAL A 932 10.65 7.12 27.33
CA VAL A 932 11.82 7.02 26.43
C VAL A 932 12.72 8.24 26.60
N LYS A 933 12.14 9.44 26.70
CA LYS A 933 12.90 10.66 26.98
C LYS A 933 13.59 10.60 28.34
N ALA A 934 12.89 10.19 29.39
CA ALA A 934 13.46 10.03 30.74
C ALA A 934 14.57 8.97 30.79
N ALA A 935 14.42 7.84 30.08
CA ALA A 935 15.44 6.81 29.98
C ALA A 935 16.70 7.31 29.26
N LYS A 936 16.54 8.08 28.18
CA LYS A 936 17.64 8.72 27.45
C LYS A 936 18.37 9.75 28.32
N GLU A 937 17.63 10.59 29.03
CA GLU A 937 18.20 11.58 29.98
C GLU A 937 18.93 10.91 31.15
N ALA A 938 18.45 9.78 31.65
CA ALA A 938 19.12 9.01 32.70
C ALA A 938 20.46 8.41 32.21
N LEU A 939 20.51 7.94 30.96
CA LEU A 939 21.73 7.40 30.35
C LEU A 939 22.78 8.50 30.14
N ASP A 940 22.36 9.70 29.71
CA ASP A 940 23.24 10.84 29.48
C ASP A 940 23.77 11.46 30.80
N ARG A 941 23.16 11.15 31.96
CA ARG A 941 23.61 11.57 33.31
C ARG A 941 24.69 10.68 33.91
N ILE A 942 25.01 9.54 33.31
CA ILE A 942 26.07 8.66 33.83
C ILE A 942 27.42 9.36 33.64
N PRO A 943 28.19 9.62 34.73
CA PRO A 943 29.51 10.20 34.60
C PRO A 943 30.42 9.33 33.74
N PRO A 944 31.25 9.89 32.84
CA PRO A 944 32.07 9.12 31.91
C PRO A 944 32.96 8.08 32.60
N TRP A 945 33.53 8.43 33.76
CA TRP A 945 34.40 7.56 34.56
C TRP A 945 33.68 6.41 35.27
N GLU A 946 32.34 6.37 35.25
CA GLU A 946 31.51 5.26 35.77
C GLU A 946 30.89 4.40 34.66
N LEU A 947 30.97 4.83 33.40
CA LEU A 947 30.27 4.22 32.26
C LEU A 947 30.52 2.71 32.14
N PHE A 948 31.79 2.29 32.28
CA PHE A 948 32.18 0.88 32.14
C PHE A 948 32.41 0.17 33.47
N LYS A 949 32.52 0.89 34.59
CA LYS A 949 32.84 0.31 35.91
C LYS A 949 31.75 -0.60 36.45
N LYS A 950 30.54 -0.53 35.90
CA LYS A 950 29.39 -1.39 36.23
C LYS A 950 29.34 -2.67 35.39
N GLU A 951 30.15 -2.79 34.34
CA GLU A 951 30.22 -3.97 33.46
C GLU A 951 31.28 -4.97 33.95
N THR A 952 31.19 -5.35 35.23
CA THR A 952 32.14 -6.28 35.89
C THR A 952 32.01 -7.73 35.40
N ASP A 953 30.95 -8.04 34.68
CA ASP A 953 30.72 -9.29 33.95
C ASP A 953 31.55 -9.39 32.67
N LYS A 954 32.00 -8.25 32.12
CA LYS A 954 32.73 -8.19 30.85
C LYS A 954 34.18 -7.78 30.99
N TYR A 955 34.52 -7.06 32.06
CA TYR A 955 35.85 -6.47 32.24
C TYR A 955 36.35 -6.60 33.68
N SER A 956 37.61 -6.98 33.82
CA SER A 956 38.23 -7.24 35.12
C SER A 956 39.13 -6.10 35.64
N LYS A 957 39.69 -5.27 34.74
CA LYS A 957 40.58 -4.15 35.09
C LYS A 957 40.28 -2.91 34.25
N PHE A 958 40.49 -1.75 34.85
CA PHE A 958 40.20 -0.44 34.26
C PHE A 958 41.39 0.52 34.44
N ASP A 959 41.56 1.47 33.52
CA ASP A 959 42.54 2.55 33.63
C ASP A 959 42.06 3.66 34.59
N GLU A 960 42.91 4.68 34.81
CA GLU A 960 42.60 5.82 35.69
C GLU A 960 41.38 6.64 35.25
N ARG A 961 41.01 6.55 33.96
CA ARG A 961 39.82 7.20 33.38
C ARG A 961 38.57 6.31 33.48
N GLY A 962 38.71 5.06 33.92
CA GLY A 962 37.62 4.10 34.03
C GLY A 962 37.32 3.33 32.74
N ILE A 963 38.23 3.32 31.77
CA ILE A 963 38.13 2.53 30.53
C ILE A 963 38.67 1.11 30.79
N PRO A 964 37.96 0.06 30.35
CA PRO A 964 38.45 -1.31 30.48
C PRO A 964 39.79 -1.54 29.78
N THR A 965 40.70 -2.23 30.44
CA THR A 965 41.99 -2.65 29.89
C THR A 965 42.08 -4.16 29.67
N HIS A 966 41.31 -4.94 30.44
CA HIS A 966 41.30 -6.40 30.39
C HIS A 966 39.87 -6.94 30.32
N ASP A 967 39.67 -8.05 29.64
CA ASP A 967 38.39 -8.77 29.58
C ASP A 967 38.05 -9.46 30.93
N ALA A 968 36.89 -10.12 30.99
CA ALA A 968 36.40 -10.83 32.18
C ALA A 968 37.31 -11.97 32.63
N GLU A 969 38.13 -12.52 31.72
CA GLU A 969 39.04 -13.64 31.95
C GLU A 969 40.44 -13.16 32.38
N GLY A 970 40.68 -11.84 32.35
CA GLY A 970 41.93 -11.22 32.78
C GLY A 970 42.98 -11.08 31.69
N ASN A 971 42.60 -11.21 30.41
CA ASN A 971 43.49 -10.98 29.27
C ASN A 971 43.42 -9.51 28.81
N GLU A 972 44.54 -8.99 28.29
CA GLU A 972 44.59 -7.63 27.76
C GLU A 972 43.71 -7.47 26.50
N LEU A 973 42.92 -6.39 26.47
CA LEU A 973 42.08 -6.07 25.33
C LEU A 973 42.91 -5.65 24.11
N THR A 974 42.47 -6.07 22.93
CA THR A 974 43.13 -5.69 21.68
C THR A 974 43.10 -4.18 21.43
N LYS A 975 44.09 -3.64 20.71
CA LYS A 975 44.17 -2.20 20.37
C LYS A 975 42.91 -1.67 19.65
N SER A 976 42.25 -2.51 18.85
CA SER A 976 40.99 -2.16 18.18
C SER A 976 39.82 -2.05 19.16
N ALA A 977 39.75 -2.95 20.16
CA ALA A 977 38.72 -2.92 21.19
C ALA A 977 38.88 -1.70 22.12
N LEU A 978 40.12 -1.41 22.55
CA LEU A 978 40.45 -0.21 23.32
C LEU A 978 40.04 1.07 22.58
N LYS A 979 40.37 1.21 21.29
CA LYS A 979 39.99 2.39 20.48
C LYS A 979 38.47 2.57 20.39
N LYS A 980 37.70 1.47 20.34
CA LYS A 980 36.23 1.51 20.33
C LYS A 980 35.67 1.97 21.69
N LEU A 981 36.21 1.45 22.80
CA LEU A 981 35.82 1.84 24.16
C LEU A 981 36.18 3.29 24.47
N THR A 982 37.36 3.76 24.04
CA THR A 982 37.76 5.18 24.16
C THR A 982 36.80 6.10 23.39
N LYS A 983 36.39 5.73 22.17
CA LYS A 983 35.41 6.53 21.42
C LYS A 983 34.05 6.60 22.11
N GLN A 984 33.61 5.50 22.74
CA GLN A 984 32.38 5.47 23.54
C GLN A 984 32.49 6.36 24.78
N TYR A 985 33.64 6.33 25.48
CA TYR A 985 33.95 7.21 26.60
C TYR A 985 33.88 8.69 26.21
N GLU A 986 34.59 9.09 25.15
CA GLU A 986 34.62 10.49 24.66
C GLU A 986 33.23 10.98 24.23
N THR A 987 32.42 10.09 23.65
CA THR A 987 31.04 10.41 23.26
C THR A 987 30.18 10.68 24.50
N GLN A 988 30.33 9.87 25.55
CA GLN A 988 29.61 10.08 26.82
C GLN A 988 30.12 11.33 27.55
N GLU A 989 31.42 11.62 27.50
CA GLU A 989 32.03 12.82 28.09
C GLU A 989 31.47 14.10 27.50
N LYS A 990 31.35 14.17 26.17
CA LYS A 990 30.70 15.31 25.50
C LYS A 990 29.25 15.50 25.95
N LYS A 991 28.49 14.40 26.10
CA LYS A 991 27.09 14.44 26.55
C LYS A 991 26.97 14.90 28.01
N TYR A 992 27.76 14.32 28.91
CA TYR A 992 27.76 14.63 30.33
C TYR A 992 28.19 16.09 30.59
N ASN A 993 29.25 16.56 29.91
CA ASN A 993 29.72 17.95 30.05
C ASN A 993 28.69 18.96 29.53
N LYS A 994 28.00 18.65 28.43
CA LYS A 994 26.88 19.47 27.92
C LYS A 994 25.75 19.58 28.94
N LEU A 995 25.46 18.50 29.67
CA LEU A 995 24.42 18.45 30.70
C LEU A 995 24.82 19.20 31.98
N MET A 996 26.08 19.10 32.41
CA MET A 996 26.62 19.85 33.56
C MET A 996 26.70 21.36 33.28
N ALA A 997 26.96 21.77 32.04
CA ALA A 997 26.96 23.18 31.64
C ALA A 997 25.57 23.84 31.80
N THR A 998 24.49 23.07 31.60
CA THR A 998 23.11 23.54 31.79
C THR A 998 22.62 23.56 33.24
N GLN A 999 23.37 22.99 34.20
CA GLN A 999 22.95 22.88 35.61
C GLN A 999 23.64 23.88 36.56
N LYS A 1000 24.48 24.80 36.08
CA LYS A 1000 25.02 25.87 36.93
C LYS A 1000 23.91 26.89 37.26
N PRO A 1001 23.49 27.06 38.53
CA PRO A 1001 22.63 28.16 38.90
C PRO A 1001 23.41 29.48 38.74
N GLY A 1002 22.77 30.48 38.12
CA GLY A 1002 23.31 31.84 38.09
C GLY A 1002 23.27 32.44 39.50
N ASP A 1003 24.38 32.38 40.21
CA ASP A 1003 24.65 33.29 41.32
C ASP A 1003 24.92 34.69 40.76
N GLY A 1004 24.27 35.67 41.38
CA GLY A 1004 24.28 37.05 40.92
C GLY A 1004 25.62 37.75 41.03
N ASP A 1005 25.70 38.88 40.35
CA ASP A 1005 26.50 40.00 40.80
C ASP A 1005 25.79 41.29 40.42
N GLY A 1006 25.74 42.21 41.39
CA GLY A 1006 25.06 43.49 41.27
C GLY A 1006 25.88 44.54 40.52
N GLN A 1007 25.14 45.43 39.87
CA GLN A 1007 25.32 46.89 39.94
C GLN A 1007 24.01 47.58 39.59
#